data_AF-A0A0C9XW60-F1
#
_entry.id   AF-A0A0C9XW60-F1
#
_cell.length_a   1.000
_cell.length_b   1.000
_cell.length_c   1.000
_cell.angle_alpha   90.00
_cell.angle_beta   90.00
_cell.angle_gamma   90.00
#
_symmetry.space_group_name_H-M   'P 1'
#
loop_
_entity.id
_entity.type
_entity.pdbx_description
1 polymer ?
#
loop_
_entity_poly.entity_id
_entity_poly.type
_entity_poly.pdbx_seq_one_letter_code
_entity_poly.pdbx_strand_id
1 'polypeptide(L)'
;MHQGETASLPTQIGGPSADSHHHEANHPETNTQGRRKDILAFRTIMHFAAALLPDEHINTGHIPAYSKRDKDQLELSSAFASLGVLEHEILAVVVKEDRTKPYEPVHAIVTSTPRGQRMNGVFTENPRFSDRKASSSTEPMLSTPDVPSQFTEFEKERKKLGDFDDTSILRGYIDEVLHSQGCQSISLDDHIWMLQKILNMRGDQGEVESLKQLNLYMVIACVRKLAYRVCHPRSMPFFEALNGVDLKGIDFDKAKPNITPDHSEIIIDNECLGVFLENHPPEQYKRLIHAYKSQDTGHFYSKDTFEEFHQLLLCILNKYQAELQRMDSTTGHDETSKDTFKTAATRVCWTGFFLHRLNTGAALRMHLQTIRESLSGLATSSLPRSQENEADIHPIREEVDIFNDGNSIAHHAGVSFNEGNDSSDEELLDSPQDAYQHDNPLSEEKSDDGRYNAPDGDNTDGSDEFEHASEEEDPSDNGHAVAGAVPADPNDNTLDDVLDGESDNGDEDEDEFEEVKSKAGYLATLRWMKLLVSQFNSAYLLIRGLLAPHISLQILKSPRVGADLMPWKELLSDGNFFPTWSPDQHRPGSRIWNNQEIAKFLRNGINSNRRQTIYHANVANNAWGELVKAFQSGSDYQSLFDLVIQKVTWIQDFSKVPGCKLSAKDILQVLKGNVVDILARTSKVTSHLLYILDVCRIFGTLAATHFKGSLHCETALGTLISTPVNGTHPQYSSLLAEMQQYGRIIGTSKRCCPVCTAVLSTIASPEETPFLTRGSHGTITSCTLPDWTPPHIVKELIKHFGLPLREKIGGLMEHTHWAPLKYNPSTGSSALLVTSLVSRKPLDLGSVISKLV
;
A
#
# COMPACT_ATOMS: atom_id res chain seq x y z
N MET A 1 -24.93 -5.06 -102.76
CA MET A 1 -25.95 -5.81 -101.99
C MET A 1 -25.65 -5.65 -100.50
N HIS A 2 -26.71 -5.57 -99.70
CA HIS A 2 -26.83 -4.94 -98.36
C HIS A 2 -26.01 -5.51 -97.19
N GLN A 3 -25.76 -4.59 -96.23
CA GLN A 3 -25.84 -4.64 -94.74
C GLN A 3 -25.10 -5.74 -93.95
N GLY A 4 -24.53 -5.48 -92.75
CA GLY A 4 -24.46 -4.25 -91.97
C GLY A 4 -23.66 -4.48 -90.68
N GLU A 5 -22.84 -3.50 -90.31
CA GLU A 5 -22.15 -3.37 -89.02
C GLU A 5 -22.14 -1.87 -88.68
N THR A 6 -22.55 -1.50 -87.47
CA THR A 6 -22.41 -0.15 -86.94
C THR A 6 -21.69 -0.21 -85.61
N ALA A 7 -20.42 0.21 -85.65
CA ALA A 7 -19.62 0.61 -84.51
C ALA A 7 -19.77 2.12 -84.29
N SER A 8 -19.77 2.56 -83.03
CA SER A 8 -19.65 3.99 -82.69
C SER A 8 -18.97 4.19 -81.32
N LEU A 9 -17.77 4.74 -81.39
CA LEU A 9 -17.07 5.63 -80.45
C LEU A 9 -17.21 7.08 -81.03
N PRO A 10 -16.66 8.16 -80.43
CA PRO A 10 -16.70 8.64 -79.04
C PRO A 10 -16.99 10.16 -78.95
N THR A 11 -17.49 10.65 -77.81
CA THR A 11 -17.32 12.03 -77.26
C THR A 11 -17.98 12.04 -75.86
N GLN A 12 -17.61 12.77 -74.81
CA GLN A 12 -16.97 14.08 -74.69
C GLN A 12 -16.51 14.29 -73.22
N ILE A 13 -15.62 15.26 -73.03
CA ILE A 13 -15.00 15.72 -71.78
C ILE A 13 -16.03 16.36 -70.83
N GLY A 14 -15.99 16.02 -69.53
CA GLY A 14 -16.73 16.67 -68.44
C GLY A 14 -15.86 16.81 -67.19
N GLY A 15 -15.79 18.03 -66.64
CA GLY A 15 -14.90 18.42 -65.54
C GLY A 15 -15.28 17.93 -64.14
N PRO A 16 -14.42 18.18 -63.12
CA PRO A 16 -14.56 17.62 -61.78
C PRO A 16 -15.67 18.30 -60.98
N SER A 17 -16.56 17.47 -60.43
CA SER A 17 -17.60 17.84 -59.47
C SER A 17 -16.97 18.25 -58.15
N ALA A 18 -17.42 19.38 -57.60
CA ALA A 18 -17.06 19.85 -56.28
C ALA A 18 -17.48 18.84 -55.20
N ASP A 19 -16.51 18.42 -54.38
CA ASP A 19 -16.71 17.61 -53.19
C ASP A 19 -17.44 18.41 -52.12
N SER A 20 -18.69 18.02 -51.84
CA SER A 20 -19.41 18.45 -50.65
C SER A 20 -18.83 17.74 -49.43
N HIS A 21 -17.87 18.38 -48.76
CA HIS A 21 -17.50 18.05 -47.38
C HIS A 21 -18.71 18.27 -46.45
N HIS A 22 -19.57 17.25 -46.35
CA HIS A 22 -20.51 17.16 -45.24
C HIS A 22 -19.69 16.90 -43.97
N HIS A 23 -19.53 17.96 -43.16
CA HIS A 23 -19.21 17.83 -41.74
C HIS A 23 -20.32 17.00 -41.10
N GLU A 24 -20.11 15.68 -40.98
CA GLU A 24 -20.84 14.85 -40.03
C GLU A 24 -20.64 15.48 -38.66
N ALA A 25 -21.66 16.19 -38.19
CA ALA A 25 -21.68 16.78 -36.87
C ALA A 25 -21.44 15.65 -35.86
N ASN A 26 -20.37 15.80 -35.07
CA ASN A 26 -19.98 14.93 -33.97
C ASN A 26 -21.15 14.71 -33.00
N HIS A 27 -21.98 13.70 -33.26
CA HIS A 27 -23.08 13.37 -32.38
C HIS A 27 -22.49 12.85 -31.06
N PRO A 28 -22.75 13.50 -29.91
CA PRO A 28 -22.09 13.17 -28.64
C PRO A 28 -22.31 11.72 -28.18
N GLU A 29 -23.37 11.06 -28.66
CA GLU A 29 -23.69 9.67 -28.29
C GLU A 29 -22.68 8.65 -28.80
N THR A 30 -22.10 8.83 -30.01
CA THR A 30 -21.16 7.85 -30.57
C THR A 30 -19.84 7.79 -29.80
N ASN A 31 -19.43 8.93 -29.20
CA ASN A 31 -18.23 9.02 -28.38
C ASN A 31 -18.37 8.25 -27.05
N THR A 32 -19.57 8.27 -26.44
CA THR A 32 -19.81 7.56 -25.16
C THR A 32 -19.71 6.03 -25.29
N GLN A 33 -20.20 5.47 -26.40
CA GLN A 33 -20.16 4.03 -26.64
C GLN A 33 -18.73 3.53 -26.90
N GLY A 34 -17.95 4.27 -27.70
CA GLY A 34 -16.55 3.96 -27.97
C GLY A 34 -15.74 3.92 -26.67
N ARG A 35 -15.88 4.94 -25.84
CA ARG A 35 -15.21 5.00 -24.54
C ARG A 35 -15.58 3.85 -23.61
N ARG A 36 -16.87 3.52 -23.51
CA ARG A 36 -17.31 2.38 -22.70
C ARG A 36 -16.65 1.09 -23.18
N LYS A 37 -16.52 0.90 -24.49
CA LYS A 37 -15.83 -0.26 -25.08
C LYS A 37 -14.36 -0.30 -24.64
N ASP A 38 -13.66 0.83 -24.68
CA ASP A 38 -12.27 0.94 -24.23
C ASP A 38 -12.11 0.58 -22.73
N ILE A 39 -12.97 1.10 -21.85
CA ILE A 39 -12.94 0.77 -20.41
C ILE A 39 -13.21 -0.72 -20.16
N LEU A 40 -14.17 -1.32 -20.89
CA LEU A 40 -14.45 -2.75 -20.78
C LEU A 40 -13.28 -3.61 -21.29
N ALA A 41 -12.59 -3.19 -22.35
CA ALA A 41 -11.38 -3.85 -22.83
C ALA A 41 -10.28 -3.82 -21.78
N PHE A 42 -10.02 -2.63 -21.20
CA PHE A 42 -9.06 -2.45 -20.13
C PHE A 42 -9.37 -3.34 -18.92
N ARG A 43 -10.62 -3.38 -18.44
CA ARG A 43 -11.02 -4.27 -17.33
C ARG A 43 -10.73 -5.74 -17.63
N THR A 44 -11.01 -6.21 -18.85
CA THR A 44 -10.72 -7.59 -19.23
C THR A 44 -9.22 -7.86 -19.27
N ILE A 45 -8.41 -6.94 -19.80
CA ILE A 45 -6.94 -7.04 -19.77
C ILE A 45 -6.45 -7.10 -18.33
N MET A 46 -6.89 -6.20 -17.45
CA MET A 46 -6.43 -6.17 -16.07
C MET A 46 -6.86 -7.39 -15.27
N HIS A 47 -8.06 -7.90 -15.53
CA HIS A 47 -8.54 -9.17 -14.96
C HIS A 47 -7.69 -10.36 -15.38
N PHE A 48 -7.19 -10.35 -16.62
CA PHE A 48 -6.30 -11.39 -17.14
C PHE A 48 -4.89 -11.22 -16.60
N ALA A 49 -4.37 -9.99 -16.57
CA ALA A 49 -3.06 -9.63 -16.05
C ALA A 49 -2.92 -10.03 -14.58
N ALA A 50 -3.88 -9.69 -13.72
CA ALA A 50 -3.84 -10.09 -12.31
C ALA A 50 -3.81 -11.62 -12.08
N ALA A 51 -4.27 -12.41 -13.06
CA ALA A 51 -4.18 -13.87 -13.00
C ALA A 51 -2.83 -14.40 -13.49
N LEU A 52 -2.20 -13.75 -14.46
CA LEU A 52 -1.01 -14.24 -15.19
C LEU A 52 0.31 -13.54 -14.82
N LEU A 53 0.22 -12.39 -14.15
CA LEU A 53 1.33 -11.50 -13.79
C LEU A 53 1.32 -11.19 -12.28
N PRO A 54 1.25 -12.19 -11.37
CA PRO A 54 1.19 -11.91 -9.94
C PRO A 54 2.47 -11.27 -9.39
N ASP A 55 3.62 -11.50 -10.04
CA ASP A 55 4.95 -11.17 -9.49
C ASP A 55 5.89 -10.49 -10.50
N GLU A 56 5.36 -9.94 -11.60
CA GLU A 56 6.22 -9.20 -12.53
C GLU A 56 6.44 -7.77 -12.06
N HIS A 57 7.68 -7.46 -11.73
CA HIS A 57 8.14 -6.08 -11.63
C HIS A 57 8.04 -5.41 -13.00
N ILE A 58 6.95 -4.68 -13.21
CA ILE A 58 6.87 -3.74 -14.30
C ILE A 58 7.85 -2.62 -13.97
N ASN A 59 8.84 -2.42 -14.83
CA ASN A 59 9.78 -1.31 -14.69
C ASN A 59 8.99 0.00 -14.78
N THR A 60 8.80 0.67 -13.64
CA THR A 60 8.03 1.92 -13.56
C THR A 60 8.85 3.16 -13.97
N GLY A 61 10.04 2.97 -14.53
CA GLY A 61 10.94 4.07 -14.90
C GLY A 61 11.67 4.68 -13.70
N HIS A 62 12.68 5.50 -13.99
CA HIS A 62 13.44 6.21 -12.97
C HIS A 62 12.57 7.28 -12.31
N ILE A 63 12.48 7.20 -10.99
CA ILE A 63 11.88 8.20 -10.11
C ILE A 63 12.79 9.44 -10.12
N PRO A 64 12.32 10.61 -10.59
CA PRO A 64 13.14 11.83 -10.58
C PRO A 64 13.56 12.22 -9.15
N ALA A 65 14.67 12.94 -9.03
CA ALA A 65 15.09 13.52 -7.75
C ALA A 65 14.09 14.60 -7.33
N TYR A 66 13.51 14.44 -6.14
CA TYR A 66 12.48 15.35 -5.63
C TYR A 66 13.07 16.41 -4.72
N SER A 67 12.42 17.58 -4.67
CA SER A 67 12.74 18.60 -3.69
C SER A 67 12.43 18.08 -2.28
N LYS A 68 13.14 18.61 -1.26
CA LYS A 68 12.84 18.33 0.16
C LYS A 68 11.36 18.58 0.48
N ARG A 69 10.80 19.67 -0.08
CA ARG A 69 9.38 20.03 0.08
C ARG A 69 8.42 18.95 -0.42
N ASP A 70 8.68 18.39 -1.60
CA ASP A 70 7.79 17.36 -2.17
C ASP A 70 7.84 16.08 -1.34
N LYS A 71 9.02 15.74 -0.79
CA LYS A 71 9.18 14.61 0.14
C LYS A 71 8.37 14.83 1.42
N ASP A 72 8.48 16.00 2.05
CA ASP A 72 7.72 16.34 3.27
C ASP A 72 6.20 16.23 3.01
N GLN A 73 5.73 16.76 1.88
CA GLN A 73 4.30 16.71 1.51
C GLN A 73 3.83 15.29 1.20
N LEU A 74 4.68 14.46 0.57
CA LEU A 74 4.39 13.05 0.34
C LEU A 74 4.31 12.29 1.67
N GLU A 75 5.23 12.53 2.60
CA GLU A 75 5.24 11.91 3.92
C GLU A 75 3.98 12.28 4.71
N LEU A 76 3.62 13.56 4.72
CA LEU A 76 2.40 14.05 5.38
C LEU A 76 1.15 13.42 4.77
N SER A 77 1.04 13.42 3.43
CA SER A 77 -0.09 12.81 2.72
C SER A 77 -0.17 11.29 3.01
N SER A 78 0.99 10.63 3.08
CA SER A 78 1.08 9.19 3.38
C SER A 78 0.74 8.87 4.84
N ALA A 79 1.06 9.77 5.77
CA ALA A 79 0.70 9.66 7.18
C ALA A 79 -0.82 9.80 7.36
N PHE A 80 -1.45 10.79 6.71
CA PHE A 80 -2.92 10.90 6.66
C PHE A 80 -3.56 9.63 6.10
N ALA A 81 -3.08 9.14 4.96
CA ALA A 81 -3.59 7.93 4.34
C ALA A 81 -3.44 6.71 5.26
N SER A 82 -2.31 6.59 5.96
CA SER A 82 -2.04 5.47 6.87
C SER A 82 -2.95 5.49 8.10
N LEU A 83 -3.15 6.67 8.70
CA LEU A 83 -4.07 6.84 9.83
C LEU A 83 -5.52 6.56 9.44
N GLY A 84 -5.98 7.08 8.31
CA GLY A 84 -7.38 6.92 7.88
C GLY A 84 -7.81 5.46 7.65
N VAL A 85 -6.87 4.51 7.52
CA VAL A 85 -7.20 3.08 7.32
C VAL A 85 -7.53 2.42 8.66
N LEU A 86 -8.79 2.05 8.85
CA LEU A 86 -9.28 1.32 10.02
C LEU A 86 -8.92 -0.17 9.98
N GLU A 87 -9.25 -0.86 8.89
CA GLU A 87 -9.02 -2.30 8.74
C GLU A 87 -8.22 -2.62 7.47
N HIS A 88 -8.89 -2.57 6.32
CA HIS A 88 -8.41 -3.09 5.04
C HIS A 88 -8.60 -2.11 3.88
N GLU A 89 -9.08 -0.90 4.18
CA GLU A 89 -9.23 0.18 3.22
C GLU A 89 -7.86 0.51 2.61
N ILE A 90 -7.86 0.86 1.33
CA ILE A 90 -6.75 1.58 0.73
C ILE A 90 -7.24 3.00 0.56
N LEU A 91 -6.48 3.93 1.15
CA LEU A 91 -6.75 5.35 1.06
C LEU A 91 -5.64 6.00 0.25
N ALA A 92 -6.04 6.96 -0.55
CA ALA A 92 -5.14 7.94 -1.13
C ALA A 92 -5.56 9.33 -0.65
N VAL A 93 -4.56 10.15 -0.37
CA VAL A 93 -4.68 11.48 0.18
C VAL A 93 -3.85 12.44 -0.66
N VAL A 94 -4.45 13.57 -1.00
CA VAL A 94 -3.74 14.71 -1.59
C VAL A 94 -3.88 15.88 -0.64
N VAL A 95 -2.75 16.48 -0.28
CA VAL A 95 -2.69 17.63 0.62
C VAL A 95 -2.43 18.89 -0.20
N LYS A 96 -3.17 19.96 0.06
CA LYS A 96 -2.89 21.31 -0.41
C LYS A 96 -2.47 22.14 0.80
N GLU A 97 -1.20 22.54 0.81
CA GLU A 97 -0.62 23.43 1.84
C GLU A 97 -0.08 24.68 1.15
N ASP A 98 -0.74 25.82 1.36
CA ASP A 98 -0.22 27.12 0.93
C ASP A 98 0.73 27.68 2.01
N ARG A 99 2.01 27.30 1.91
CA ARG A 99 3.04 27.80 2.84
C ARG A 99 3.25 29.32 2.78
N THR A 100 2.74 30.01 1.74
CA THR A 100 2.80 31.48 1.70
C THR A 100 1.76 32.12 2.62
N LYS A 101 0.78 31.33 3.08
CA LYS A 101 -0.29 31.76 3.97
C LYS A 101 -0.40 30.77 5.14
N PRO A 102 0.43 30.91 6.18
CA PRO A 102 0.50 29.95 7.29
C PRO A 102 -0.80 29.78 8.08
N TYR A 103 -1.78 30.68 7.87
CA TYR A 103 -3.10 30.63 8.48
C TYR A 103 -4.18 29.97 7.60
N GLU A 104 -3.90 29.70 6.33
CA GLU A 104 -4.83 28.94 5.50
C GLU A 104 -4.87 27.48 5.97
N PRO A 105 -6.07 26.88 6.09
CA PRO A 105 -6.20 25.52 6.54
C PRO A 105 -5.55 24.56 5.55
N VAL A 106 -4.89 23.52 6.06
CA VAL A 106 -4.39 22.44 5.21
C VAL A 106 -5.60 21.63 4.73
N HIS A 107 -5.83 21.61 3.42
CA HIS A 107 -6.90 20.82 2.82
C HIS A 107 -6.38 19.44 2.43
N ALA A 108 -7.02 18.38 2.91
CA ALA A 108 -6.71 17.02 2.48
C ALA A 108 -7.96 16.33 1.94
N ILE A 109 -7.85 15.73 0.75
CA ILE A 109 -8.91 14.92 0.17
C ILE A 109 -8.58 13.45 0.38
N VAL A 110 -9.45 12.74 1.08
CA VAL A 110 -9.34 11.31 1.34
C VAL A 110 -10.29 10.57 0.40
N THR A 111 -9.78 9.63 -0.38
CA THR A 111 -10.62 8.70 -1.14
C THR A 111 -10.35 7.27 -0.70
N SER A 112 -11.40 6.47 -0.61
CA SER A 112 -11.32 5.05 -0.31
C SER A 112 -11.70 4.21 -1.52
N THR A 113 -11.06 3.05 -1.61
CA THR A 113 -11.57 1.96 -2.45
C THR A 113 -12.82 1.39 -1.77
N PRO A 114 -14.01 1.49 -2.39
CA PRO A 114 -15.21 0.95 -1.78
C PRO A 114 -15.02 -0.54 -1.54
N ARG A 115 -15.12 -0.97 -0.28
CA ARG A 115 -15.05 -2.37 0.07
C ARG A 115 -16.28 -3.04 -0.56
N GLY A 116 -16.06 -3.97 -1.48
CA GLY A 116 -17.10 -4.94 -1.81
C GLY A 116 -17.46 -5.63 -0.50
N GLN A 117 -18.69 -5.40 0.00
CA GLN A 117 -19.17 -5.93 1.28
C GLN A 117 -18.73 -7.40 1.41
N ARG A 118 -17.70 -7.66 2.22
CA ARG A 118 -17.37 -9.02 2.63
C ARG A 118 -18.39 -9.40 3.68
N MET A 119 -19.57 -9.84 3.23
CA MET A 119 -20.44 -10.67 4.05
C MET A 119 -19.69 -11.96 4.37
N ASN A 120 -19.65 -12.32 5.66
CA ASN A 120 -19.20 -13.61 6.11
C ASN A 120 -20.15 -14.70 5.57
N GLY A 121 -19.71 -15.43 4.54
CA GLY A 121 -20.37 -16.67 4.09
C GLY A 121 -21.62 -16.49 3.23
N VAL A 122 -21.65 -17.26 2.14
CA VAL A 122 -22.71 -17.46 1.14
C VAL A 122 -22.77 -16.42 0.02
N PHE A 123 -22.73 -16.98 -1.19
CA PHE A 123 -22.61 -16.39 -2.51
C PHE A 123 -23.51 -15.18 -2.77
N THR A 124 -22.93 -14.17 -3.43
CA THR A 124 -23.63 -13.01 -4.01
C THR A 124 -24.70 -13.45 -5.00
N GLU A 125 -25.98 -13.30 -4.65
CA GLU A 125 -27.02 -13.08 -5.65
C GLU A 125 -26.89 -11.64 -6.18
N ASN A 126 -26.93 -11.54 -7.50
CA ASN A 126 -26.70 -10.33 -8.27
C ASN A 126 -27.90 -9.36 -8.11
N PRO A 127 -27.70 -8.03 -8.04
CA PRO A 127 -28.77 -7.08 -8.32
C PRO A 127 -29.32 -7.35 -9.74
N ARG A 128 -30.64 -7.33 -9.89
CA ARG A 128 -31.32 -7.69 -11.14
C ARG A 128 -31.06 -6.60 -12.18
N PHE A 129 -31.22 -6.92 -13.47
CA PHE A 129 -31.10 -5.98 -14.59
C PHE A 129 -31.96 -4.70 -14.41
N SER A 130 -33.00 -4.75 -13.57
CA SER A 130 -33.83 -3.61 -13.14
C SER A 130 -33.12 -2.58 -12.26
N ASP A 131 -32.02 -2.94 -11.59
CA ASP A 131 -31.27 -2.06 -10.69
C ASP A 131 -30.30 -1.13 -11.44
N ARG A 132 -30.26 -1.20 -12.78
CA ARG A 132 -29.54 -0.23 -13.63
C ARG A 132 -30.02 1.21 -13.45
N LYS A 133 -31.28 1.44 -13.03
CA LYS A 133 -31.77 2.78 -12.67
C LYS A 133 -31.20 3.31 -11.35
N ALA A 134 -30.64 2.46 -10.48
CA ALA A 134 -29.95 2.88 -9.25
C ALA A 134 -28.44 3.06 -9.43
N SER A 135 -27.87 2.62 -10.57
CA SER A 135 -26.45 2.83 -10.90
C SER A 135 -26.17 4.17 -11.59
N SER A 136 -27.20 4.99 -11.87
CA SER A 136 -27.05 6.28 -12.55
C SER A 136 -26.79 7.48 -11.64
N SER A 137 -26.62 7.33 -10.31
CA SER A 137 -26.45 8.50 -9.44
C SER A 137 -25.61 8.27 -8.18
N THR A 138 -24.33 7.98 -8.36
CA THR A 138 -23.35 8.52 -7.40
C THR A 138 -22.26 9.16 -8.23
N GLU A 139 -22.52 10.38 -8.65
CA GLU A 139 -21.46 11.28 -9.09
C GLU A 139 -20.39 11.33 -7.98
N PRO A 140 -19.09 11.31 -8.33
CA PRO A 140 -18.05 11.57 -7.36
C PRO A 140 -18.37 12.92 -6.71
N MET A 141 -18.49 12.90 -5.39
CA MET A 141 -18.84 14.08 -4.61
C MET A 141 -17.81 14.20 -3.51
N LEU A 142 -17.29 15.42 -3.35
CA LEU A 142 -16.56 15.79 -2.15
C LEU A 142 -17.59 16.06 -1.06
N SER A 143 -17.45 15.35 0.05
CA SER A 143 -18.27 15.58 1.24
C SER A 143 -17.37 15.87 2.42
N THR A 144 -17.71 16.90 3.19
CA THR A 144 -17.18 17.04 4.55
C THR A 144 -17.67 15.85 5.39
N PRO A 145 -16.83 15.27 6.25
CA PRO A 145 -17.26 14.19 7.11
C PRO A 145 -18.32 14.71 8.11
N ASP A 146 -19.40 13.96 8.27
CA ASP A 146 -20.48 14.31 9.19
C ASP A 146 -20.01 14.20 10.64
N VAL A 147 -20.56 15.04 11.53
CA VAL A 147 -20.32 14.91 12.97
C VAL A 147 -20.95 13.60 13.45
N PRO A 148 -20.21 12.72 14.16
CA PRO A 148 -20.79 11.51 14.73
C PRO A 148 -22.00 11.84 15.59
N SER A 149 -23.12 11.16 15.36
CA SER A 149 -24.36 11.40 16.12
C SER A 149 -24.15 11.24 17.62
N GLN A 150 -23.36 10.23 18.01
CA GLN A 150 -22.99 9.96 19.39
C GLN A 150 -22.14 11.09 20.01
N PHE A 151 -21.25 11.72 19.23
CA PHE A 151 -20.49 12.87 19.71
C PHE A 151 -21.43 14.04 19.96
N THR A 152 -22.37 14.30 19.05
CA THR A 152 -23.37 15.38 19.19
C THR A 152 -24.23 15.19 20.44
N GLU A 153 -24.62 13.94 20.75
CA GLU A 153 -25.36 13.62 21.97
C GLU A 153 -24.53 13.85 23.23
N PHE A 154 -23.29 13.36 23.24
CA PHE A 154 -22.35 13.53 24.35
C PHE A 154 -22.01 15.01 24.61
N GLU A 155 -21.73 15.77 23.56
CA GLU A 155 -21.46 17.20 23.62
C GLU A 155 -22.65 17.96 24.23
N LYS A 156 -23.88 17.65 23.81
CA LYS A 156 -25.10 18.24 24.39
C LYS A 156 -25.26 17.90 25.86
N GLU A 157 -24.90 16.70 26.28
CA GLU A 157 -24.93 16.29 27.69
C GLU A 157 -23.89 17.06 28.51
N ARG A 158 -22.65 17.15 28.02
CA ARG A 158 -21.55 17.86 28.68
C ARG A 158 -21.81 19.37 28.81
N LYS A 159 -22.34 19.99 27.75
CA LYS A 159 -22.74 21.41 27.78
C LYS A 159 -23.84 21.69 28.79
N LYS A 160 -24.76 20.74 29.04
CA LYS A 160 -25.77 20.88 30.11
C LYS A 160 -25.17 20.79 31.52
N LEU A 161 -24.03 20.11 31.68
CA LEU A 161 -23.28 20.02 32.93
C LEU A 161 -22.33 21.21 33.16
N GLY A 162 -22.31 22.18 32.24
CA GLY A 162 -21.48 23.39 32.35
C GLY A 162 -20.07 23.24 31.77
N ASP A 163 -19.79 22.18 31.02
CA ASP A 163 -18.54 22.02 30.29
C ASP A 163 -18.64 22.74 28.94
N PHE A 164 -17.79 23.75 28.74
CA PHE A 164 -17.81 24.59 27.53
C PHE A 164 -16.53 24.49 26.71
N ASP A 165 -15.51 23.77 27.20
CA ASP A 165 -14.25 23.59 26.49
C ASP A 165 -14.38 22.41 25.51
N ASP A 166 -14.16 22.68 24.22
CA ASP A 166 -14.21 21.64 23.19
C ASP A 166 -13.14 20.55 23.44
N THR A 167 -12.02 20.91 24.07
CA THR A 167 -10.92 19.99 24.37
C THR A 167 -11.30 19.01 25.46
N SER A 168 -11.88 19.48 26.58
CA SER A 168 -12.41 18.62 27.65
C SER A 168 -13.54 17.72 27.14
N ILE A 169 -14.43 18.24 26.29
CA ILE A 169 -15.52 17.47 25.69
C ILE A 169 -14.96 16.36 24.79
N LEU A 170 -14.02 16.65 23.88
CA LEU A 170 -13.46 15.60 23.02
C LEU A 170 -12.69 14.55 23.83
N ARG A 171 -11.90 14.98 24.81
CA ARG A 171 -11.18 14.07 25.70
C ARG A 171 -12.16 13.17 26.44
N GLY A 172 -13.22 13.73 27.01
CA GLY A 172 -14.29 12.99 27.66
C GLY A 172 -14.96 11.99 26.72
N TYR A 173 -15.21 12.38 25.46
CA TYR A 173 -15.80 11.48 24.46
C TYR A 173 -14.90 10.27 24.17
N ILE A 174 -13.59 10.50 23.97
CA ILE A 174 -12.62 9.41 23.77
C ILE A 174 -12.55 8.53 25.04
N ASP A 175 -12.47 9.15 26.22
CA ASP A 175 -12.22 8.45 27.47
C ASP A 175 -13.43 7.69 28.04
N GLU A 176 -14.64 8.12 27.73
CA GLU A 176 -15.88 7.59 28.30
C GLU A 176 -16.76 6.89 27.26
N VAL A 177 -16.89 7.46 26.06
CA VAL A 177 -17.78 6.91 25.03
C VAL A 177 -17.05 5.87 24.20
N LEU A 178 -15.90 6.21 23.61
CA LEU A 178 -15.20 5.27 22.73
C LEU A 178 -14.64 4.06 23.50
N HIS A 179 -14.14 4.25 24.71
CA HIS A 179 -13.77 3.12 25.57
C HIS A 179 -14.95 2.23 25.94
N SER A 180 -16.14 2.80 26.19
CA SER A 180 -17.29 2.03 26.65
C SER A 180 -17.97 1.23 25.55
N GLN A 181 -17.80 1.64 24.30
CA GLN A 181 -18.34 0.93 23.14
C GLN A 181 -17.48 -0.26 22.71
N GLY A 182 -16.21 -0.30 23.13
CA GLY A 182 -15.23 -1.28 22.69
C GLY A 182 -14.94 -1.16 21.19
N CYS A 183 -14.49 -2.26 20.56
CA CYS A 183 -14.19 -2.32 19.13
C CYS A 183 -15.46 -2.40 18.24
N GLN A 184 -16.45 -1.54 18.46
CA GLN A 184 -17.53 -1.36 17.50
C GLN A 184 -16.98 -0.78 16.19
N SER A 185 -17.65 -1.06 15.08
CA SER A 185 -17.23 -0.56 13.77
C SER A 185 -17.43 0.96 13.70
N ILE A 186 -16.35 1.72 13.77
CA ILE A 186 -16.34 3.15 13.47
C ILE A 186 -16.50 3.29 11.95
N SER A 187 -17.41 4.15 11.49
CA SER A 187 -17.55 4.41 10.05
C SER A 187 -16.36 5.23 9.52
N LEU A 188 -16.12 5.20 8.20
CA LEU A 188 -15.06 6.02 7.63
C LEU A 188 -15.32 7.51 7.85
N ASP A 189 -16.57 7.98 7.69
CA ASP A 189 -16.93 9.38 7.92
C ASP A 189 -16.65 9.79 9.38
N ASP A 190 -17.09 8.99 10.37
CA ASP A 190 -16.80 9.25 11.79
C ASP A 190 -15.30 9.28 12.08
N HIS A 191 -14.54 8.37 11.44
CA HIS A 191 -13.11 8.27 11.65
C HIS A 191 -12.36 9.50 11.10
N ILE A 192 -12.68 9.93 9.87
CA ILE A 192 -12.08 11.12 9.28
C ILE A 192 -12.49 12.38 10.06
N TRP A 193 -13.74 12.45 10.54
CA TRP A 193 -14.17 13.53 11.42
C TRP A 193 -13.36 13.60 12.72
N MET A 194 -13.17 12.46 13.39
CA MET A 194 -12.39 12.39 14.63
C MET A 194 -10.93 12.80 14.40
N LEU A 195 -10.30 12.34 13.31
CA LEU A 195 -8.95 12.77 12.95
C LEU A 195 -8.88 14.29 12.74
N GLN A 196 -9.84 14.86 12.00
CA GLN A 196 -9.92 16.32 11.80
C GLN A 196 -10.06 17.06 13.13
N LYS A 197 -10.97 16.62 14.00
CA LYS A 197 -11.24 17.30 15.29
C LYS A 197 -10.01 17.24 16.20
N ILE A 198 -9.36 16.07 16.36
CA ILE A 198 -8.15 15.92 17.18
C ILE A 198 -7.00 16.81 16.65
N LEU A 199 -6.77 16.81 15.34
CA LEU A 199 -5.69 17.60 14.74
C LEU A 199 -5.93 19.11 14.82
N ASN A 200 -7.19 19.56 14.75
CA ASN A 200 -7.56 20.97 14.88
C ASN A 200 -7.44 21.51 16.31
N MET A 201 -7.48 20.65 17.33
CA MET A 201 -7.27 21.07 18.73
C MET A 201 -5.79 21.18 19.10
N ARG A 202 -4.86 20.90 18.16
CA ARG A 202 -3.42 20.95 18.43
C ARG A 202 -2.94 22.29 18.95
N GLY A 203 -3.51 23.38 18.43
CA GLY A 203 -3.20 24.74 18.88
C GLY A 203 -3.56 24.99 20.34
N ASP A 204 -4.67 24.44 20.80
CA ASP A 204 -5.23 24.72 22.13
C ASP A 204 -4.57 23.88 23.23
N GLN A 205 -4.29 22.60 22.96
CA GLN A 205 -3.76 21.67 23.97
C GLN A 205 -2.24 21.40 23.87
N GLY A 206 -1.59 21.89 22.81
CA GLY A 206 -0.18 21.64 22.52
C GLY A 206 0.10 20.27 21.88
N GLU A 207 1.32 20.11 21.36
CA GLU A 207 1.72 18.93 20.58
C GLU A 207 1.67 17.63 21.38
N VAL A 208 2.21 17.63 22.61
CA VAL A 208 2.37 16.42 23.42
C VAL A 208 1.02 15.80 23.78
N GLU A 209 0.07 16.62 24.24
CA GLU A 209 -1.27 16.15 24.63
C GLU A 209 -2.09 15.74 23.40
N SER A 210 -1.95 16.45 22.28
CA SER A 210 -2.59 16.08 21.01
C SER A 210 -2.08 14.73 20.49
N LEU A 211 -0.76 14.50 20.56
CA LEU A 211 -0.17 13.23 20.15
C LEU A 211 -0.64 12.08 21.03
N LYS A 212 -0.74 12.31 22.34
CA LYS A 212 -1.26 11.32 23.30
C LYS A 212 -2.72 10.97 22.98
N GLN A 213 -3.57 11.96 22.76
CA GLN A 213 -4.97 11.75 22.40
C GLN A 213 -5.13 11.07 21.05
N LEU A 214 -4.37 11.50 20.04
CA LEU A 214 -4.39 10.87 18.71
C LEU A 214 -3.95 9.40 18.79
N ASN A 215 -2.86 9.09 19.50
CA ASN A 215 -2.41 7.72 19.68
C ASN A 215 -3.44 6.86 20.41
N LEU A 216 -4.06 7.38 21.48
CA LEU A 216 -5.10 6.68 22.21
C LEU A 216 -6.30 6.38 21.31
N TYR A 217 -6.77 7.38 20.58
CA TYR A 217 -7.85 7.23 19.60
C TYR A 217 -7.49 6.17 18.54
N MET A 218 -6.28 6.23 17.97
CA MET A 218 -5.82 5.25 16.97
C MET A 218 -5.74 3.83 17.51
N VAL A 219 -5.37 3.65 18.78
CA VAL A 219 -5.37 2.33 19.43
C VAL A 219 -6.79 1.77 19.53
N ILE A 220 -7.76 2.60 19.92
CA ILE A 220 -9.16 2.19 20.02
C ILE A 220 -9.72 1.88 18.62
N ALA A 221 -9.56 2.81 17.69
CA ALA A 221 -10.13 2.74 16.34
C ALA A 221 -9.50 1.62 15.48
N CYS A 222 -8.20 1.35 15.65
CA CYS A 222 -7.47 0.36 14.86
C CYS A 222 -7.10 -0.92 15.64
N VAL A 223 -7.70 -1.20 16.79
CA VAL A 223 -7.31 -2.35 17.63
C VAL A 223 -7.25 -3.67 16.85
N ARG A 224 -8.25 -3.97 16.01
CA ARG A 224 -8.26 -5.18 15.16
C ARG A 224 -7.09 -5.23 14.20
N LYS A 225 -6.77 -4.11 13.56
CA LYS A 225 -5.66 -3.99 12.62
C LYS A 225 -4.31 -4.14 13.33
N LEU A 226 -4.16 -3.54 14.51
CA LEU A 226 -2.96 -3.67 15.33
C LEU A 226 -2.80 -5.12 15.84
N ALA A 227 -3.86 -5.71 16.39
CA ALA A 227 -3.88 -7.10 16.86
C ALA A 227 -3.58 -8.08 15.72
N TYR A 228 -4.19 -7.88 14.54
CA TYR A 228 -3.92 -8.69 13.35
C TYR A 228 -2.46 -8.61 12.93
N ARG A 229 -1.84 -7.43 12.95
CA ARG A 229 -0.40 -7.28 12.62
C ARG A 229 0.51 -8.00 13.59
N VAL A 230 0.25 -7.92 14.90
CA VAL A 230 1.09 -8.56 15.90
C VAL A 230 0.89 -10.08 15.93
N CYS A 231 -0.36 -10.53 15.89
CA CYS A 231 -0.73 -11.94 16.02
C CYS A 231 -0.85 -12.65 14.66
N HIS A 232 -0.44 -12.01 13.56
CA HIS A 232 -0.50 -12.63 12.26
C HIS A 232 0.38 -13.89 12.23
N PRO A 233 -0.05 -14.99 11.58
CA PRO A 233 0.81 -16.16 11.40
C PRO A 233 2.15 -15.87 10.71
N ARG A 234 2.24 -14.79 9.91
CA ARG A 234 3.52 -14.33 9.32
C ARG A 234 4.37 -13.46 10.27
N SER A 235 3.77 -12.89 11.30
CA SER A 235 4.46 -12.09 12.31
C SER A 235 5.06 -12.96 13.41
N MET A 236 4.41 -14.08 13.75
CA MET A 236 4.85 -14.99 14.81
C MET A 236 6.29 -15.50 14.63
N PRO A 237 6.78 -15.88 13.43
CA PRO A 237 8.16 -16.30 13.26
C PRO A 237 9.18 -15.24 13.72
N PHE A 238 8.93 -13.95 13.47
CA PHE A 238 9.82 -12.87 13.92
C PHE A 238 9.87 -12.78 15.45
N PHE A 239 8.72 -12.96 16.08
CA PHE A 239 8.61 -12.99 17.54
C PHE A 239 9.35 -14.18 18.14
N GLU A 240 9.14 -15.37 17.60
CA GLU A 240 9.79 -16.61 18.02
C GLU A 240 11.31 -16.54 17.80
N ALA A 241 11.76 -15.98 16.67
CA ALA A 241 13.17 -15.79 16.38
C ALA A 241 13.84 -14.83 17.35
N LEU A 242 13.19 -13.70 17.69
CA LEU A 242 13.70 -12.77 18.70
C LEU A 242 13.76 -13.44 20.08
N ASN A 243 12.73 -14.19 20.47
CA ASN A 243 12.68 -14.89 21.75
C ASN A 243 13.69 -16.06 21.84
N GLY A 244 14.09 -16.62 20.70
CA GLY A 244 15.04 -17.74 20.60
C GLY A 244 16.51 -17.33 20.50
N VAL A 245 16.85 -16.04 20.57
CA VAL A 245 18.24 -15.57 20.47
C VAL A 245 19.05 -16.02 21.70
N ASP A 246 20.10 -16.80 21.47
CA ASP A 246 21.10 -17.13 22.51
C ASP A 246 22.11 -15.99 22.67
N LEU A 247 21.77 -15.02 23.51
CA LEU A 247 22.61 -13.85 23.76
C LEU A 247 24.01 -14.18 24.30
N LYS A 248 24.17 -15.32 25.00
CA LYS A 248 25.47 -15.71 25.59
C LYS A 248 26.45 -16.19 24.53
N GLY A 249 25.94 -16.66 23.40
CA GLY A 249 26.75 -17.08 22.26
C GLY A 249 27.24 -15.91 21.40
N ILE A 250 26.76 -14.68 21.64
CA ILE A 250 27.08 -13.53 20.79
C ILE A 250 28.38 -12.86 21.27
N ASP A 251 29.40 -12.90 20.42
CA ASP A 251 30.62 -12.12 20.58
C ASP A 251 30.38 -10.67 20.12
N PHE A 252 29.99 -9.80 21.06
CA PHE A 252 29.61 -8.40 20.76
C PHE A 252 30.70 -7.63 19.99
N ASP A 253 31.99 -7.89 20.27
CA ASP A 253 33.08 -7.17 19.61
C ASP A 253 33.20 -7.53 18.13
N LYS A 254 32.85 -8.78 17.77
CA LYS A 254 32.74 -9.23 16.38
C LYS A 254 31.43 -8.82 15.72
N ALA A 255 30.33 -8.87 16.48
CA ALA A 255 28.99 -8.49 16.03
C ALA A 255 28.71 -6.98 16.13
N LYS A 256 29.76 -6.17 16.27
CA LYS A 256 29.63 -4.73 16.48
C LYS A 256 28.83 -4.10 15.33
N PRO A 257 27.81 -3.27 15.62
CA PRO A 257 27.04 -2.62 14.58
C PRO A 257 27.90 -1.60 13.82
N ASN A 258 27.78 -1.58 12.51
CA ASN A 258 28.45 -0.60 11.62
C ASN A 258 27.68 0.72 11.52
N ILE A 259 26.72 0.96 12.42
CA ILE A 259 25.88 2.16 12.43
C ILE A 259 26.47 3.13 13.44
N THR A 260 26.81 4.34 12.98
CA THR A 260 27.10 5.46 13.86
C THR A 260 25.79 6.21 14.10
N PRO A 261 25.27 6.23 15.34
CA PRO A 261 24.01 6.91 15.65
C PRO A 261 24.18 8.43 15.55
N ASP A 262 23.17 9.13 15.02
CA ASP A 262 23.13 10.58 15.11
C ASP A 262 22.80 11.06 16.54
N HIS A 263 23.20 12.27 16.89
CA HIS A 263 22.92 12.88 18.18
C HIS A 263 21.42 12.95 18.48
N SER A 264 20.57 13.21 17.47
CA SER A 264 19.12 13.24 17.67
C SER A 264 18.56 11.85 18.03
N GLU A 265 19.09 10.79 17.42
CA GLU A 265 18.67 9.41 17.68
C GLU A 265 19.06 8.96 19.09
N ILE A 266 20.24 9.39 19.55
CA ILE A 266 20.69 9.18 20.93
C ILE A 266 19.74 9.86 21.91
N ILE A 267 19.38 11.12 21.68
CA ILE A 267 18.44 11.84 22.55
C ILE A 267 17.10 11.09 22.63
N ILE A 268 16.59 10.64 21.47
CA ILE A 268 15.35 9.86 21.39
C ILE A 268 15.45 8.57 22.22
N ASP A 269 16.54 7.82 22.08
CA ASP A 269 16.78 6.60 22.85
C ASP A 269 16.86 6.88 24.35
N ASN A 270 17.58 7.94 24.76
CA ASN A 270 17.78 8.30 26.16
C ASN A 270 16.49 8.72 26.84
N GLU A 271 15.71 9.60 26.20
CA GLU A 271 14.41 10.05 26.69
C GLU A 271 13.43 8.87 26.81
N CYS A 272 13.38 8.03 25.78
CA CYS A 272 12.53 6.84 25.76
C CYS A 272 12.91 5.89 26.89
N LEU A 273 14.18 5.50 26.98
CA LEU A 273 14.63 4.56 28.00
C LEU A 273 14.47 5.12 29.42
N GLY A 274 14.70 6.42 29.62
CA GLY A 274 14.49 7.08 30.92
C GLY A 274 13.07 6.89 31.45
N VAL A 275 12.07 7.25 30.64
CA VAL A 275 10.66 7.12 31.03
C VAL A 275 10.28 5.65 31.25
N PHE A 276 10.84 4.71 30.48
CA PHE A 276 10.58 3.29 30.71
C PHE A 276 11.16 2.84 32.06
N LEU A 277 12.44 3.10 32.29
CA LEU A 277 13.21 2.61 33.42
C LEU A 277 12.73 3.19 34.76
N GLU A 278 12.23 4.43 34.77
CA GLU A 278 11.62 5.06 35.94
C GLU A 278 10.34 4.34 36.41
N ASN A 279 9.65 3.64 35.51
CA ASN A 279 8.40 2.95 35.77
C ASN A 279 8.57 1.43 35.99
N HIS A 280 9.80 0.90 35.98
CA HIS A 280 10.08 -0.54 36.09
C HIS A 280 10.99 -0.86 37.29
N PRO A 281 10.91 -2.08 37.84
CA PRO A 281 11.73 -2.47 38.98
C PRO A 281 13.23 -2.38 38.64
N PRO A 282 14.04 -1.67 39.44
CA PRO A 282 15.43 -1.41 39.12
C PRO A 282 16.30 -2.67 39.08
N GLU A 283 15.84 -3.75 39.70
CA GLU A 283 16.57 -5.01 39.80
C GLU A 283 16.77 -5.72 38.46
N GLN A 284 15.87 -5.51 37.49
CA GLN A 284 15.89 -6.21 36.20
C GLN A 284 16.81 -5.54 35.16
N TYR A 285 17.05 -4.23 35.28
CA TYR A 285 17.73 -3.43 34.26
C TYR A 285 18.86 -2.59 34.86
N LYS A 286 19.65 -3.18 35.76
CA LYS A 286 20.65 -2.46 36.56
C LYS A 286 21.68 -1.75 35.70
N ARG A 287 22.19 -2.41 34.65
CA ARG A 287 23.24 -1.85 33.78
C ARG A 287 22.68 -0.75 32.89
N LEU A 288 21.47 -0.92 32.36
CA LEU A 288 20.76 0.14 31.62
C LEU A 288 20.45 1.36 32.50
N ILE A 289 20.02 1.15 33.74
CA ILE A 289 19.76 2.24 34.70
C ILE A 289 21.06 2.95 35.07
N HIS A 290 22.14 2.20 35.27
CA HIS A 290 23.45 2.78 35.53
C HIS A 290 23.93 3.62 34.33
N ALA A 291 23.85 3.06 33.11
CA ALA A 291 24.17 3.79 31.88
C ALA A 291 23.34 5.07 31.76
N TYR A 292 22.02 5.00 31.99
CA TYR A 292 21.10 6.14 32.01
C TYR A 292 21.54 7.25 32.97
N LYS A 293 21.82 6.87 34.22
CA LYS A 293 22.17 7.83 35.28
C LYS A 293 23.57 8.41 35.10
N SER A 294 24.48 7.66 34.47
CA SER A 294 25.87 8.09 34.34
C SER A 294 26.03 9.29 33.41
N GLN A 295 25.14 9.49 32.43
CA GLN A 295 25.21 10.54 31.37
C GLN A 295 26.53 10.63 30.58
N ASP A 296 27.55 9.86 30.94
CA ASP A 296 28.96 10.05 30.55
C ASP A 296 29.31 9.36 29.22
N THR A 297 28.49 8.44 28.74
CA THR A 297 28.86 7.53 27.64
C THR A 297 28.24 7.85 26.28
N GLY A 298 27.30 8.80 26.20
CA GLY A 298 26.63 9.19 24.95
C GLY A 298 25.83 8.07 24.25
N HIS A 299 25.99 6.79 24.59
CA HIS A 299 25.31 5.66 23.96
C HIS A 299 24.88 4.63 24.99
N PHE A 300 23.58 4.32 25.00
CA PHE A 300 22.98 3.36 25.93
C PHE A 300 23.16 1.92 25.51
N TYR A 301 23.37 1.70 24.21
CA TYR A 301 23.57 0.37 23.65
C TYR A 301 25.08 0.07 23.58
N SER A 302 25.54 -0.81 24.47
CA SER A 302 26.94 -1.20 24.60
C SER A 302 27.06 -2.70 24.86
N LYS A 303 28.31 -3.19 24.89
CA LYS A 303 28.63 -4.57 25.27
C LYS A 303 28.07 -4.95 26.64
N ASP A 304 27.97 -4.00 27.56
CA ASP A 304 27.49 -4.27 28.92
C ASP A 304 25.96 -4.21 29.01
N THR A 305 25.27 -3.51 28.10
CA THR A 305 23.83 -3.27 28.20
C THR A 305 22.99 -4.03 27.19
N PHE A 306 23.57 -4.62 26.13
CA PHE A 306 22.79 -5.19 25.03
C PHE A 306 21.87 -6.35 25.45
N GLU A 307 22.27 -7.16 26.43
CA GLU A 307 21.42 -8.24 26.94
C GLU A 307 20.19 -7.70 27.67
N GLU A 308 20.38 -6.69 28.52
CA GLU A 308 19.29 -6.03 29.23
C GLU A 308 18.37 -5.29 28.24
N PHE A 309 18.94 -4.70 27.19
CA PHE A 309 18.18 -4.09 26.10
C PHE A 309 17.33 -5.11 25.33
N HIS A 310 17.88 -6.30 25.06
CA HIS A 310 17.12 -7.38 24.42
C HIS A 310 15.92 -7.82 25.29
N GLN A 311 16.15 -8.01 26.59
CA GLN A 311 15.10 -8.37 27.55
C GLN A 311 14.03 -7.28 27.67
N LEU A 312 14.45 -6.02 27.63
CA LEU A 312 13.55 -4.86 27.59
C LEU A 312 12.67 -4.90 26.33
N LEU A 313 13.27 -5.08 25.16
CA LEU A 313 12.55 -5.17 23.89
C LEU A 313 11.51 -6.29 23.91
N LEU A 314 11.90 -7.51 24.34
CA LEU A 314 10.97 -8.62 24.50
C LEU A 314 9.85 -8.32 25.50
N CYS A 315 10.16 -7.67 26.63
CA CYS A 315 9.16 -7.27 27.62
C CYS A 315 8.10 -6.35 27.01
N ILE A 316 8.53 -5.32 26.26
CA ILE A 316 7.64 -4.36 25.60
C ILE A 316 6.77 -5.07 24.56
N LEU A 317 7.36 -5.93 23.70
CA LEU A 317 6.63 -6.65 22.65
C LEU A 317 5.59 -7.62 23.23
N ASN A 318 5.97 -8.40 24.25
CA ASN A 318 5.06 -9.31 24.95
C ASN A 318 3.88 -8.54 25.56
N LYS A 319 4.15 -7.40 26.22
CA LYS A 319 3.11 -6.56 26.83
C LYS A 319 2.20 -5.94 25.78
N TYR A 320 2.76 -5.44 24.67
CA TYR A 320 2.00 -4.91 23.55
C TYR A 320 1.05 -5.96 22.96
N GLN A 321 1.55 -7.18 22.70
CA GLN A 321 0.76 -8.30 22.20
C GLN A 321 -0.35 -8.71 23.17
N ALA A 322 -0.01 -8.91 24.46
CA ALA A 322 -0.95 -9.37 25.47
C ALA A 322 -2.10 -8.36 25.69
N GLU A 323 -1.80 -7.07 25.73
CA GLU A 323 -2.83 -6.04 25.93
C GLU A 323 -3.69 -5.84 24.68
N LEU A 324 -3.15 -6.00 23.46
CA LEU A 324 -3.95 -6.04 22.24
C LEU A 324 -4.92 -7.24 22.21
N GLN A 325 -4.44 -8.43 22.59
CA GLN A 325 -5.28 -9.62 22.72
C GLN A 325 -6.36 -9.43 23.79
N ARG A 326 -6.00 -8.77 24.91
CA ARG A 326 -6.94 -8.42 25.97
C ARG A 326 -8.05 -7.50 25.45
N MET A 327 -7.71 -6.44 24.71
CA MET A 327 -8.70 -5.56 24.08
C MET A 327 -9.61 -6.33 23.10
N ASP A 328 -9.04 -7.18 22.24
CA ASP A 328 -9.80 -7.95 21.24
C ASP A 328 -10.76 -8.96 21.87
N SER A 329 -10.36 -9.56 23.00
CA SER A 329 -11.19 -10.51 23.76
C SER A 329 -12.27 -9.88 24.65
N THR A 330 -12.18 -8.56 24.90
CA THR A 330 -13.12 -7.86 25.79
C THR A 330 -14.37 -7.44 25.00
N THR A 331 -15.39 -8.31 24.96
CA THR A 331 -16.62 -8.11 24.18
C THR A 331 -17.87 -7.80 25.01
N GLY A 332 -17.73 -7.33 26.25
CA GLY A 332 -18.84 -7.07 27.17
C GLY A 332 -19.27 -5.59 27.24
N HIS A 333 -20.56 -5.36 27.50
CA HIS A 333 -21.11 -4.03 27.79
C HIS A 333 -21.15 -3.70 29.30
N ASP A 334 -20.72 -4.63 30.16
CA ASP A 334 -20.65 -4.41 31.60
C ASP A 334 -19.48 -3.48 31.98
N GLU A 335 -19.59 -2.85 33.14
CA GLU A 335 -18.62 -1.85 33.62
C GLU A 335 -17.21 -2.42 33.80
N THR A 336 -17.08 -3.71 34.15
CA THR A 336 -15.78 -4.38 34.32
C THR A 336 -15.09 -4.59 32.99
N SER A 337 -15.84 -4.98 31.95
CA SER A 337 -15.35 -5.08 30.58
C SER A 337 -14.88 -3.72 30.06
N LYS A 338 -15.65 -2.65 30.31
CA LYS A 338 -15.28 -1.28 29.89
C LYS A 338 -13.98 -0.80 30.55
N ASP A 339 -13.84 -0.98 31.87
CA ASP A 339 -12.62 -0.61 32.60
C ASP A 339 -11.41 -1.44 32.15
N THR A 340 -11.64 -2.73 31.90
CA THR A 340 -10.62 -3.63 31.34
C THR A 340 -10.14 -3.17 29.97
N PHE A 341 -11.06 -2.82 29.07
CA PHE A 341 -10.73 -2.32 27.73
C PHE A 341 -9.99 -0.99 27.80
N LYS A 342 -10.45 -0.03 28.63
CA LYS A 342 -9.80 1.27 28.84
C LYS A 342 -8.36 1.11 29.37
N THR A 343 -8.18 0.26 30.37
CA THR A 343 -6.86 -0.03 30.94
C THR A 343 -5.93 -0.65 29.90
N ALA A 344 -6.43 -1.62 29.12
CA ALA A 344 -5.67 -2.26 28.06
C ALA A 344 -5.31 -1.27 26.94
N ALA A 345 -6.26 -0.43 26.48
CA ALA A 345 -6.04 0.60 25.48
C ALA A 345 -4.94 1.60 25.89
N THR A 346 -4.98 2.05 27.14
CA THR A 346 -3.94 2.94 27.71
C THR A 346 -2.57 2.27 27.69
N ARG A 347 -2.49 0.98 28.03
CA ARG A 347 -1.24 0.21 28.02
C ARG A 347 -0.72 -0.06 26.62
N VAL A 348 -1.60 -0.35 25.65
CA VAL A 348 -1.24 -0.49 24.23
C VAL A 348 -0.75 0.83 23.67
N CYS A 349 -1.42 1.95 24.00
CA CYS A 349 -0.98 3.29 23.60
C CYS A 349 0.42 3.60 24.12
N TRP A 350 0.66 3.31 25.41
CA TRP A 350 1.97 3.49 26.02
C TRP A 350 3.01 2.59 25.35
N THR A 351 2.84 1.26 25.39
CA THR A 351 3.83 0.31 24.81
C THR A 351 4.07 0.52 23.32
N GLY A 352 3.04 0.85 22.54
CA GLY A 352 3.17 1.17 21.11
C GLY A 352 3.95 2.46 20.86
N PHE A 353 3.77 3.49 21.70
CA PHE A 353 4.59 4.70 21.66
C PHE A 353 6.06 4.39 21.98
N PHE A 354 6.36 3.54 22.97
CA PHE A 354 7.73 3.10 23.26
C PHE A 354 8.37 2.37 22.08
N LEU A 355 7.66 1.40 21.49
CA LEU A 355 8.14 0.70 20.30
C LEU A 355 8.40 1.67 19.14
N HIS A 356 7.53 2.68 18.96
CA HIS A 356 7.74 3.72 17.96
C HIS A 356 9.03 4.49 18.22
N ARG A 357 9.25 4.97 19.45
CA ARG A 357 10.47 5.71 19.81
C ARG A 357 11.74 4.87 19.63
N LEU A 358 11.72 3.61 20.07
CA LEU A 358 12.84 2.67 19.85
C LEU A 358 13.12 2.44 18.36
N ASN A 359 12.08 2.42 17.54
CA ASN A 359 12.20 2.21 16.10
C ASN A 359 12.71 3.45 15.33
N THR A 360 12.54 4.64 15.89
CA THR A 360 13.12 5.89 15.38
C THR A 360 14.53 6.13 15.92
N GLY A 361 14.87 5.54 17.07
CA GLY A 361 16.21 5.60 17.64
C GLY A 361 17.21 4.66 16.96
N ALA A 362 18.47 4.74 17.39
CA ALA A 362 19.54 3.93 16.85
C ALA A 362 19.72 2.61 17.61
N ALA A 363 19.37 2.56 18.89
CA ALA A 363 19.56 1.40 19.75
C ALA A 363 18.91 0.13 19.19
N LEU A 364 17.69 0.21 18.66
CA LEU A 364 17.03 -0.94 18.04
C LEU A 364 17.77 -1.43 16.79
N ARG A 365 18.21 -0.51 15.91
CA ARG A 365 18.93 -0.86 14.68
C ARG A 365 20.27 -1.50 14.98
N MET A 366 21.03 -0.90 15.90
CA MET A 366 22.28 -1.45 16.43
C MET A 366 22.05 -2.84 17.02
N HIS A 367 20.99 -3.00 17.82
CA HIS A 367 20.67 -4.29 18.42
C HIS A 367 20.35 -5.39 17.41
N LEU A 368 19.46 -5.11 16.46
CA LEU A 368 19.10 -6.08 15.41
C LEU A 368 20.30 -6.45 14.55
N GLN A 369 21.22 -5.52 14.31
CA GLN A 369 22.48 -5.81 13.62
C GLN A 369 23.41 -6.69 14.46
N THR A 370 23.51 -6.46 15.77
CA THR A 370 24.29 -7.31 16.68
C THR A 370 23.76 -8.74 16.77
N ILE A 371 22.45 -8.95 16.68
CA ILE A 371 21.84 -10.29 16.71
C ILE A 371 21.57 -10.87 15.30
N ARG A 372 22.13 -10.28 14.22
CA ARG A 372 21.77 -10.64 12.84
C ARG A 372 22.04 -12.11 12.49
N GLU A 373 23.11 -12.68 13.02
CA GLU A 373 23.48 -14.08 12.77
C GLU A 373 22.45 -15.02 13.39
N SER A 374 21.96 -14.71 14.60
CA SER A 374 20.88 -15.45 15.27
C SER A 374 19.54 -15.32 14.53
N LEU A 375 19.32 -14.21 13.82
CA LEU A 375 18.11 -13.98 13.02
C LEU A 375 18.16 -14.62 11.61
N SER A 376 19.32 -15.10 11.16
CA SER A 376 19.49 -15.68 9.81
C SER A 376 18.59 -16.91 9.55
N GLY A 377 18.22 -17.66 10.58
CA GLY A 377 17.30 -18.80 10.49
C GLY A 377 15.89 -18.45 10.01
N LEU A 378 15.48 -17.17 10.10
CA LEU A 378 14.23 -16.67 9.52
C LEU A 378 14.24 -16.72 7.99
N ALA A 379 15.40 -16.53 7.37
CA ALA A 379 15.54 -16.49 5.92
C ALA A 379 15.39 -17.90 5.28
N THR A 380 15.60 -18.97 6.05
CA THR A 380 15.77 -20.32 5.51
C THR A 380 14.58 -21.25 5.74
N SER A 381 13.76 -21.04 6.79
CA SER A 381 12.98 -22.14 7.36
C SER A 381 11.45 -22.06 7.26
N SER A 382 10.82 -20.89 7.07
CA SER A 382 9.36 -20.80 7.33
C SER A 382 8.58 -19.75 6.54
N LEU A 383 9.22 -18.74 5.96
CA LEU A 383 8.52 -17.83 5.07
C LEU A 383 8.31 -18.54 3.73
N PRO A 384 7.07 -18.65 3.21
CA PRO A 384 6.86 -19.03 1.83
C PRO A 384 7.82 -18.20 0.98
N ARG A 385 8.52 -18.82 0.03
CA ARG A 385 9.27 -18.09 -1.01
C ARG A 385 8.30 -17.29 -1.90
N SER A 386 7.46 -16.44 -1.33
CA SER A 386 7.04 -15.23 -2.02
C SER A 386 8.31 -14.40 -2.17
N GLN A 387 9.02 -14.67 -3.26
CA GLN A 387 10.15 -13.91 -3.74
C GLN A 387 9.82 -12.42 -3.61
N GLU A 388 10.66 -11.66 -2.91
CA GLU A 388 10.85 -10.20 -2.98
C GLU A 388 9.62 -9.26 -2.89
N ASN A 389 8.42 -9.78 -2.66
CA ASN A 389 7.17 -9.03 -2.64
C ASN A 389 6.88 -8.35 -1.28
N GLU A 390 7.88 -8.21 -0.42
CA GLU A 390 7.76 -7.43 0.81
C GLU A 390 7.92 -5.93 0.50
N ALA A 391 7.06 -5.43 -0.39
CA ALA A 391 7.03 -4.05 -0.85
C ALA A 391 6.41 -3.09 0.19
N ASP A 392 5.92 -3.56 1.33
CA ASP A 392 5.10 -2.72 2.19
C ASP A 392 5.88 -1.77 3.11
N ILE A 393 7.20 -1.93 3.27
CA ILE A 393 8.03 -0.99 4.04
C ILE A 393 9.43 -0.96 3.47
N HIS A 394 9.65 -0.16 2.42
CA HIS A 394 10.97 0.43 2.30
C HIS A 394 10.95 1.73 3.10
N PRO A 395 11.97 2.02 3.92
CA PRO A 395 12.26 3.41 4.21
C PRO A 395 12.35 4.14 2.87
N ILE A 396 11.83 5.36 2.80
CA ILE A 396 12.23 6.28 1.74
C ILE A 396 13.76 6.21 1.72
N ARG A 397 14.29 5.81 0.57
CA ARG A 397 15.69 5.45 0.36
C ARG A 397 16.58 6.56 0.95
N GLU A 398 17.45 6.20 1.90
CA GLU A 398 18.39 7.06 2.64
C GLU A 398 17.73 8.32 3.24
N GLU A 399 17.30 8.21 4.50
CA GLU A 399 17.16 9.34 5.41
C GLU A 399 18.55 9.99 5.56
N VAL A 400 18.89 10.90 4.65
CA VAL A 400 19.93 11.91 4.88
C VAL A 400 19.28 12.97 5.76
N ASP A 401 19.79 13.16 6.97
CA ASP A 401 19.34 14.07 8.03
C ASP A 401 18.64 15.35 7.53
N ILE A 402 17.35 15.51 7.85
CA ILE A 402 16.51 16.62 7.36
C ILE A 402 16.09 17.61 8.46
N PHE A 403 16.31 17.33 9.75
CA PHE A 403 15.95 18.26 10.84
C PHE A 403 17.16 18.68 11.67
N ASN A 404 18.02 19.50 11.06
CA ASN A 404 19.02 20.28 11.78
C ASN A 404 18.80 21.77 11.47
N ASP A 405 17.75 22.35 12.07
CA ASP A 405 17.63 23.81 12.18
C ASP A 405 17.84 24.18 13.65
N GLY A 406 19.12 24.42 13.97
CA GLY A 406 19.50 25.14 15.17
C GLY A 406 19.06 26.60 15.04
N ASN A 407 17.88 26.90 15.57
CA ASN A 407 17.52 28.26 15.94
C ASN A 407 16.69 28.26 17.23
N SER A 408 17.29 27.75 18.30
CA SER A 408 16.84 28.07 19.65
C SER A 408 17.43 29.44 20.03
N ILE A 409 16.58 30.45 20.01
CA ILE A 409 16.87 31.76 20.61
C ILE A 409 17.06 31.51 22.11
N ALA A 410 18.32 31.59 22.55
CA ALA A 410 18.69 31.57 23.95
C ALA A 410 18.11 32.81 24.66
N HIS A 411 17.10 32.60 25.51
CA HIS A 411 16.87 33.52 26.62
C HIS A 411 17.68 33.05 27.83
N HIS A 412 18.79 33.76 28.04
CA HIS A 412 19.50 33.84 29.30
C HIS A 412 18.55 34.20 30.45
N ALA A 413 18.56 33.38 31.50
CA ALA A 413 18.44 33.85 32.87
C ALA A 413 19.03 32.81 33.83
N GLY A 414 20.30 32.98 34.16
CA GLY A 414 20.86 32.52 35.43
C GLY A 414 20.97 33.72 36.35
N VAL A 415 20.51 33.60 37.60
CA VAL A 415 21.30 33.77 38.83
C VAL A 415 20.35 33.74 40.05
N SER A 416 20.85 33.03 41.07
CA SER A 416 20.38 32.73 42.43
C SER A 416 19.88 33.89 43.30
N PHE A 417 19.06 33.59 44.33
CA PHE A 417 19.21 33.99 45.75
C PHE A 417 18.07 33.30 46.55
N ASN A 418 18.33 32.32 47.43
CA ASN A 418 18.71 32.37 48.84
C ASN A 418 17.62 32.92 49.81
N GLU A 419 17.23 32.08 50.76
CA GLU A 419 16.29 32.36 51.87
C GLU A 419 16.91 33.31 52.92
N GLY A 420 16.06 34.12 53.58
CA GLY A 420 16.43 34.83 54.81
C GLY A 420 15.52 36.01 55.21
N ASN A 421 14.64 35.74 56.19
CA ASN A 421 14.13 36.55 57.31
C ASN A 421 14.06 38.11 57.31
N ASP A 422 12.97 38.54 57.97
CA ASP A 422 12.82 39.61 58.98
C ASP A 422 12.42 41.06 58.61
N SER A 423 11.17 41.37 59.03
CA SER A 423 10.78 42.46 59.95
C SER A 423 10.56 43.92 59.49
N SER A 424 9.46 44.46 60.04
CA SER A 424 9.15 45.85 60.47
C SER A 424 8.74 46.94 59.45
N ASP A 425 7.46 47.33 59.59
CA ASP A 425 6.93 48.66 60.00
C ASP A 425 6.96 49.91 59.11
N GLU A 426 5.76 50.56 59.12
CA GLU A 426 5.43 52.01 59.04
C GLU A 426 5.68 52.76 57.71
N GLU A 427 4.96 53.81 57.27
CA GLU A 427 3.74 54.54 57.67
C GLU A 427 3.35 55.47 56.48
N LEU A 428 2.03 55.72 56.34
CA LEU A 428 1.26 56.95 56.01
C LEU A 428 1.69 58.10 55.02
N LEU A 429 0.59 58.74 54.55
CA LEU A 429 0.36 60.07 53.89
C LEU A 429 0.43 60.09 52.35
N ASP A 430 -0.44 60.75 51.57
CA ASP A 430 -1.61 61.61 51.80
C ASP A 430 -2.45 61.69 50.50
N SER A 431 -3.76 61.94 50.64
CA SER A 431 -4.75 62.33 49.58
C SER A 431 -4.66 63.86 49.30
N PRO A 432 -5.46 64.57 48.43
CA PRO A 432 -6.84 64.26 48.00
C PRO A 432 -7.41 64.83 46.65
N GLN A 433 -8.73 64.59 46.46
CA GLN A 433 -9.77 65.37 45.71
C GLN A 433 -9.86 65.20 44.17
N ASP A 434 -11.01 65.05 43.48
CA ASP A 434 -12.44 65.41 43.65
C ASP A 434 -13.37 64.43 42.86
N ALA A 435 -14.48 63.90 43.41
CA ALA A 435 -15.88 64.38 43.42
C ALA A 435 -16.68 64.27 42.09
N TYR A 436 -17.74 63.42 42.06
CA TYR A 436 -19.13 63.78 41.71
C TYR A 436 -20.11 62.62 41.99
N GLN A 437 -21.20 62.95 42.69
CA GLN A 437 -22.33 62.11 43.12
C GLN A 437 -23.43 62.04 42.05
N HIS A 438 -24.22 60.95 42.02
CA HIS A 438 -25.69 60.99 42.24
C HIS A 438 -26.35 59.60 42.22
N ASP A 439 -26.87 59.22 43.39
CA ASP A 439 -28.18 58.66 43.74
C ASP A 439 -28.94 57.61 42.88
N ASN A 440 -29.17 56.49 43.58
CA ASN A 440 -30.26 55.49 43.49
C ASN A 440 -31.68 56.12 43.64
N PRO A 441 -32.83 55.43 43.38
CA PRO A 441 -33.12 54.10 43.95
C PRO A 441 -34.09 53.14 43.21
N LEU A 442 -34.10 51.93 43.76
CA LEU A 442 -35.06 50.80 43.72
C LEU A 442 -36.56 51.12 43.49
N SER A 443 -37.24 50.23 42.76
CA SER A 443 -38.55 49.72 43.16
C SER A 443 -38.90 48.35 42.54
N GLU A 444 -39.55 47.58 43.39
CA GLU A 444 -40.11 46.23 43.33
C GLU A 444 -41.22 45.93 42.28
N GLU A 445 -41.38 44.61 42.06
CA GLU A 445 -42.64 43.84 41.95
C GLU A 445 -43.42 43.67 40.61
N LYS A 446 -43.56 42.36 40.29
CA LYS A 446 -44.79 41.60 39.96
C LYS A 446 -45.34 41.48 38.53
N SER A 447 -45.38 40.19 38.14
CA SER A 447 -46.49 39.39 37.55
C SER A 447 -47.09 39.73 36.18
N ASP A 448 -47.25 38.64 35.41
CA ASP A 448 -48.46 38.17 34.70
C ASP A 448 -48.32 37.86 33.20
N ASP A 449 -48.59 36.58 32.91
CA ASP A 449 -49.37 35.99 31.82
C ASP A 449 -49.39 36.59 30.40
N GLY A 450 -49.19 35.70 29.41
CA GLY A 450 -49.64 35.99 28.04
C GLY A 450 -49.22 34.96 26.99
N ARG A 451 -50.06 33.94 26.77
CA ARG A 451 -50.00 33.02 25.62
C ARG A 451 -50.33 33.74 24.28
N TYR A 452 -49.89 33.07 23.20
CA TYR A 452 -50.49 32.92 21.86
C TYR A 452 -49.87 33.63 20.66
N ASN A 453 -49.58 32.77 19.67
CA ASN A 453 -49.74 32.89 18.22
C ASN A 453 -48.52 33.19 17.33
N ALA A 454 -48.26 32.19 16.47
CA ALA A 454 -47.68 32.31 15.13
C ALA A 454 -48.47 33.29 14.25
N PRO A 455 -47.92 33.72 13.11
CA PRO A 455 -48.36 33.09 11.86
C PRO A 455 -47.28 32.91 10.78
N ASP A 456 -47.67 32.08 9.80
CA ASP A 456 -47.08 31.86 8.48
C ASP A 456 -47.05 33.10 7.56
N GLY A 457 -46.25 33.04 6.49
CA GLY A 457 -46.28 33.95 5.33
C GLY A 457 -44.87 34.13 4.73
N ASP A 458 -44.39 33.36 3.75
CA ASP A 458 -44.77 33.24 2.34
C ASP A 458 -44.16 34.35 1.44
N ASN A 459 -43.36 33.90 0.45
CA ASN A 459 -42.96 34.47 -0.85
C ASN A 459 -42.31 35.87 -1.01
N THR A 460 -41.19 35.90 -1.76
CA THR A 460 -40.76 36.92 -2.75
C THR A 460 -39.42 36.44 -3.34
N ASP A 461 -39.39 35.73 -4.47
CA ASP A 461 -39.30 36.23 -5.86
C ASP A 461 -38.87 37.71 -6.02
N GLY A 462 -37.80 37.91 -6.80
CA GLY A 462 -37.11 39.19 -6.96
C GLY A 462 -35.85 39.04 -7.81
N SER A 463 -36.06 38.99 -9.12
CA SER A 463 -35.08 39.23 -10.19
C SER A 463 -34.41 40.59 -10.05
N ASP A 464 -33.11 40.68 -10.32
CA ASP A 464 -32.46 41.91 -10.81
C ASP A 464 -31.36 41.56 -11.83
N GLU A 465 -31.63 41.91 -13.08
CA GLU A 465 -30.62 42.24 -14.09
C GLU A 465 -30.03 43.62 -13.75
N PHE A 466 -28.72 43.83 -13.88
CA PHE A 466 -28.20 45.06 -14.48
C PHE A 466 -26.76 44.88 -14.98
N GLU A 467 -26.56 45.52 -16.13
CA GLU A 467 -25.40 45.63 -17.00
C GLU A 467 -24.17 46.26 -16.32
N HIS A 468 -22.96 45.95 -16.82
CA HIS A 468 -21.93 46.97 -17.05
C HIS A 468 -20.88 46.50 -18.07
N ALA A 469 -20.57 47.41 -18.99
CA ALA A 469 -19.62 47.32 -20.09
C ALA A 469 -18.28 48.02 -19.76
N SER A 470 -17.21 47.58 -20.43
CA SER A 470 -16.02 48.34 -20.88
C SER A 470 -14.95 47.33 -21.32
N GLU A 471 -14.68 47.10 -22.61
CA GLU A 471 -13.77 47.86 -23.50
C GLU A 471 -12.33 48.00 -22.96
N GLU A 472 -11.38 47.39 -23.67
CA GLU A 472 -10.07 47.93 -24.13
C GLU A 472 -9.28 46.74 -24.74
N GLU A 473 -9.19 46.66 -26.06
CA GLU A 473 -8.13 47.21 -26.94
C GLU A 473 -6.84 46.35 -26.97
N ASP A 474 -6.67 45.73 -28.14
CA ASP A 474 -5.46 45.13 -28.74
C ASP A 474 -4.34 46.21 -28.88
N PRO A 475 -3.05 45.84 -29.00
CA PRO A 475 -2.58 45.39 -30.32
C PRO A 475 -1.41 44.38 -30.37
N SER A 476 -1.42 43.68 -31.51
CA SER A 476 -0.30 43.11 -32.27
C SER A 476 1.12 43.63 -31.95
N ASP A 477 2.15 42.78 -32.06
CA ASP A 477 2.88 42.62 -33.33
C ASP A 477 4.10 41.65 -33.26
N ASN A 478 4.21 40.83 -34.32
CA ASN A 478 5.38 40.24 -34.99
C ASN A 478 6.64 39.71 -34.24
N GLY A 479 6.88 38.40 -34.43
CA GLY A 479 7.94 37.91 -35.35
C GLY A 479 9.36 37.70 -34.81
N HIS A 480 9.87 36.46 -34.87
CA HIS A 480 11.07 36.04 -35.65
C HIS A 480 11.73 34.71 -35.23
N ALA A 481 11.93 33.87 -36.25
CA ALA A 481 13.15 33.09 -36.58
C ALA A 481 13.51 31.85 -35.72
N VAL A 482 13.42 30.62 -36.25
CA VAL A 482 14.36 29.93 -37.16
C VAL A 482 15.81 29.89 -36.65
N ALA A 483 16.20 28.72 -36.12
CA ALA A 483 17.57 28.21 -36.21
C ALA A 483 17.53 26.68 -36.27
N GLY A 484 17.92 26.12 -37.40
CA GLY A 484 18.32 24.73 -37.54
C GLY A 484 19.84 24.61 -37.40
N ALA A 485 20.29 23.48 -36.86
CA ALA A 485 21.67 23.02 -36.99
C ALA A 485 21.73 21.50 -37.14
N VAL A 486 22.65 21.10 -38.02
CA VAL A 486 22.88 19.82 -38.71
C VAL A 486 23.54 18.75 -37.83
N PRO A 487 23.43 17.44 -38.16
CA PRO A 487 24.05 16.33 -37.43
C PRO A 487 25.39 15.84 -38.05
N ALA A 488 26.31 15.35 -37.20
CA ALA A 488 27.41 14.38 -37.43
C ALA A 488 28.25 14.37 -36.12
N ASP A 489 28.82 13.29 -35.59
CA ASP A 489 29.60 12.23 -36.22
C ASP A 489 29.79 11.05 -35.22
N PRO A 490 29.74 9.77 -35.66
CA PRO A 490 30.07 8.61 -34.84
C PRO A 490 31.39 7.97 -35.29
N ASN A 491 32.44 8.03 -34.46
CA ASN A 491 33.59 7.10 -34.52
C ASN A 491 34.58 7.39 -33.38
N ASP A 492 34.70 6.47 -32.44
CA ASP A 492 36.01 6.20 -31.82
C ASP A 492 36.11 4.71 -31.46
N ASN A 493 37.00 4.03 -32.18
CA ASN A 493 37.39 2.63 -32.06
C ASN A 493 38.90 2.60 -32.30
N THR A 494 39.70 2.31 -31.27
CA THR A 494 41.04 1.71 -31.34
C THR A 494 41.30 1.07 -29.96
N LEU A 495 41.24 -0.25 -29.75
CA LEU A 495 42.10 -1.40 -30.17
C LEU A 495 43.53 -1.41 -29.60
N ASP A 496 43.89 -2.63 -29.16
CA ASP A 496 45.21 -3.26 -28.92
C ASP A 496 45.90 -3.01 -27.56
N ASP A 497 46.50 -3.97 -26.85
CA ASP A 497 46.64 -5.44 -27.00
C ASP A 497 47.29 -6.04 -25.72
N VAL A 498 46.88 -7.27 -25.37
CA VAL A 498 47.67 -8.44 -24.93
C VAL A 498 48.72 -8.31 -23.79
N LEU A 499 48.58 -9.10 -22.72
CA LEU A 499 49.53 -10.18 -22.33
C LEU A 499 49.00 -11.08 -21.18
N ASP A 500 49.35 -12.35 -21.32
CA ASP A 500 48.91 -13.55 -20.59
C ASP A 500 49.34 -13.66 -19.11
N GLY A 501 48.64 -14.52 -18.35
CA GLY A 501 49.16 -15.05 -17.08
C GLY A 501 48.14 -15.82 -16.25
N GLU A 502 48.10 -17.15 -16.41
CA GLU A 502 47.38 -18.12 -15.58
C GLU A 502 47.80 -18.06 -14.09
N SER A 503 46.87 -18.26 -13.14
CA SER A 503 46.86 -19.42 -12.24
C SER A 503 45.73 -19.37 -11.20
N ASP A 504 44.88 -20.39 -11.26
CA ASP A 504 44.21 -21.19 -10.22
C ASP A 504 44.49 -20.87 -8.72
N ASN A 505 43.48 -21.20 -7.88
CA ASN A 505 43.27 -21.09 -6.41
C ASN A 505 42.28 -19.97 -6.02
N GLY A 506 41.15 -20.17 -5.35
CA GLY A 506 40.51 -21.35 -4.77
C GLY A 506 39.43 -20.86 -3.79
N ASP A 507 38.21 -21.41 -3.86
CA ASP A 507 37.19 -21.48 -2.80
C ASP A 507 36.91 -20.23 -1.91
N GLU A 508 36.52 -19.08 -2.47
CA GLU A 508 36.04 -17.92 -1.67
C GLU A 508 34.54 -17.53 -1.89
N ASP A 509 33.79 -18.24 -2.74
CA ASP A 509 32.42 -17.81 -3.11
C ASP A 509 31.29 -18.36 -2.19
N GLU A 510 31.60 -19.14 -1.14
CA GLU A 510 30.58 -19.63 -0.20
C GLU A 510 30.19 -18.58 0.87
N ASP A 511 31.04 -17.59 1.15
CA ASP A 511 30.81 -16.58 2.20
C ASP A 511 29.87 -15.45 1.74
N GLU A 512 29.83 -15.11 0.43
CA GLU A 512 28.96 -14.04 -0.09
C GLU A 512 27.47 -14.43 0.01
N PHE A 513 27.13 -15.71 -0.17
CA PHE A 513 25.75 -16.20 -0.10
C PHE A 513 25.22 -16.31 1.34
N GLU A 514 26.09 -16.53 2.32
CA GLU A 514 25.74 -16.47 3.75
C GLU A 514 25.58 -15.01 4.24
N GLU A 515 26.35 -14.07 3.70
CA GLU A 515 26.19 -12.64 3.98
C GLU A 515 24.82 -12.12 3.50
N VAL A 516 24.34 -12.54 2.33
CA VAL A 516 23.02 -12.15 1.80
C VAL A 516 21.86 -12.68 2.66
N LYS A 517 21.95 -13.92 3.15
CA LYS A 517 20.91 -14.53 4.01
C LYS A 517 20.85 -13.88 5.39
N SER A 518 22.01 -13.63 6.01
CA SER A 518 22.08 -12.97 7.32
C SER A 518 21.59 -11.52 7.26
N LYS A 519 21.88 -10.81 6.16
CA LYS A 519 21.37 -9.44 5.93
C LYS A 519 19.85 -9.40 5.73
N ALA A 520 19.28 -10.43 5.10
CA ALA A 520 17.83 -10.50 4.90
C ALA A 520 17.04 -10.64 6.21
N GLY A 521 17.52 -11.45 7.15
CA GLY A 521 16.82 -11.74 8.41
C GLY A 521 16.59 -10.49 9.28
N TYR A 522 17.65 -9.75 9.61
CA TYR A 522 17.50 -8.57 10.48
C TYR A 522 16.74 -7.43 9.80
N LEU A 523 16.90 -7.23 8.48
CA LEU A 523 16.15 -6.22 7.73
C LEU A 523 14.66 -6.55 7.69
N ALA A 524 14.30 -7.82 7.52
CA ALA A 524 12.92 -8.27 7.60
C ALA A 524 12.34 -8.04 9.00
N THR A 525 13.09 -8.36 10.07
CA THR A 525 12.68 -8.06 11.45
C THR A 525 12.50 -6.56 11.69
N LEU A 526 13.40 -5.70 11.19
CA LEU A 526 13.27 -4.25 11.31
C LEU A 526 12.04 -3.72 10.54
N ARG A 527 11.79 -4.22 9.34
CA ARG A 527 10.57 -3.87 8.58
C ARG A 527 9.31 -4.31 9.33
N TRP A 528 9.31 -5.51 9.89
CA TRP A 528 8.22 -5.99 10.73
C TRP A 528 7.99 -5.06 11.94
N MET A 529 9.04 -4.63 12.65
CA MET A 529 8.91 -3.66 13.74
C MET A 529 8.29 -2.34 13.27
N LYS A 530 8.76 -1.79 12.15
CA LYS A 530 8.19 -0.60 11.50
C LYS A 530 6.70 -0.78 11.18
N LEU A 531 6.29 -1.99 10.78
CA LEU A 531 4.88 -2.31 10.50
C LEU A 531 4.02 -2.19 11.74
N LEU A 532 4.48 -2.74 12.87
CA LEU A 532 3.75 -2.74 14.14
C LEU A 532 3.44 -1.31 14.60
N VAL A 533 4.41 -0.39 14.44
CA VAL A 533 4.32 0.99 14.95
C VAL A 533 3.93 2.03 13.91
N SER A 534 3.58 1.61 12.69
CA SER A 534 3.28 2.52 11.58
C SER A 534 2.18 3.55 11.87
N GLN A 535 1.17 3.22 12.69
CA GLN A 535 0.14 4.19 13.09
C GLN A 535 0.67 5.24 14.06
N PHE A 536 1.51 4.86 15.02
CA PHE A 536 2.17 5.79 15.94
C PHE A 536 3.12 6.73 15.20
N ASN A 537 3.88 6.19 14.24
CA ASN A 537 4.74 7.00 13.37
C ASN A 537 3.94 8.00 12.55
N SER A 538 2.80 7.58 11.98
CA SER A 538 1.94 8.47 11.21
C SER A 538 1.32 9.57 12.08
N ALA A 539 0.86 9.23 13.29
CA ALA A 539 0.36 10.20 14.27
C ALA A 539 1.44 11.24 14.64
N TYR A 540 2.66 10.79 14.90
CA TYR A 540 3.80 11.66 15.19
C TYR A 540 4.10 12.60 14.02
N LEU A 541 4.18 12.08 12.78
CA LEU A 541 4.42 12.87 11.58
C LEU A 541 3.33 13.92 11.34
N LEU A 542 2.05 13.60 11.56
CA LEU A 542 0.98 14.60 11.41
C LEU A 542 1.05 15.69 12.48
N ILE A 543 1.25 15.32 13.75
CA ILE A 543 1.28 16.30 14.84
C ILE A 543 2.43 17.28 14.69
N ARG A 544 3.63 16.81 14.29
CA ARG A 544 4.82 17.67 14.16
C ARG A 544 5.00 18.27 12.77
N GLY A 545 4.53 17.59 11.73
CA GLY A 545 4.71 18.00 10.34
C GLY A 545 3.67 19.02 9.85
N LEU A 546 2.51 19.12 10.51
CA LEU A 546 1.50 20.12 10.18
C LEU A 546 1.87 21.47 10.79
N LEU A 547 2.15 22.46 9.93
CA LEU A 547 2.44 23.83 10.37
C LEU A 547 1.15 24.61 10.64
N ALA A 548 0.12 24.42 9.83
CA ALA A 548 -1.15 25.14 9.96
C ALA A 548 -1.92 24.68 11.23
N PRO A 549 -2.53 25.61 11.99
CA PRO A 549 -3.31 25.28 13.18
C PRO A 549 -4.62 24.56 12.86
N HIS A 550 -5.12 24.74 11.63
CA HIS A 550 -6.37 24.17 11.18
C HIS A 550 -6.18 23.32 9.93
N ILE A 551 -6.94 22.23 9.87
CA ILE A 551 -7.02 21.32 8.75
C ILE A 551 -8.49 21.11 8.36
N SER A 552 -8.71 20.90 7.07
CA SER A 552 -10.00 20.54 6.48
C SER A 552 -9.82 19.24 5.72
N LEU A 553 -10.48 18.19 6.19
CA LEU A 553 -10.53 16.89 5.56
C LEU A 553 -11.84 16.77 4.80
N GLN A 554 -11.76 16.39 3.53
CA GLN A 554 -12.92 16.05 2.71
C GLN A 554 -12.79 14.61 2.25
N ILE A 555 -13.93 13.94 2.07
CA ILE A 555 -13.99 12.58 1.54
C ILE A 555 -14.47 12.63 0.10
N LEU A 556 -13.65 12.12 -0.82
CA LEU A 556 -14.03 11.86 -2.19
C LEU A 556 -14.64 10.46 -2.28
N LYS A 557 -15.97 10.40 -2.41
CA LYS A 557 -16.71 9.15 -2.57
C LYS A 557 -16.50 8.60 -3.98
N SER A 558 -15.72 7.52 -4.10
CA SER A 558 -15.46 6.85 -5.37
C SER A 558 -16.76 6.33 -6.00
N PRO A 559 -16.94 6.46 -7.32
CA PRO A 559 -18.09 5.90 -8.01
C PRO A 559 -18.08 4.37 -7.91
N ARG A 560 -19.28 3.77 -8.04
CA ARG A 560 -19.40 2.30 -8.08
C ARG A 560 -18.75 1.76 -9.36
N VAL A 561 -18.01 0.66 -9.22
CA VAL A 561 -17.41 -0.04 -10.34
C VAL A 561 -18.43 -0.95 -11.01
N GLY A 562 -18.58 -0.82 -12.32
CA GLY A 562 -19.39 -1.76 -13.09
C GLY A 562 -18.78 -3.16 -13.10
N ALA A 563 -19.62 -4.19 -12.93
CA ALA A 563 -19.20 -5.60 -12.97
C ALA A 563 -18.98 -6.14 -14.40
N ASP A 564 -19.33 -5.37 -15.41
CA ASP A 564 -19.24 -5.79 -16.82
C ASP A 564 -17.77 -5.93 -17.26
N LEU A 565 -17.51 -6.97 -18.06
CA LEU A 565 -16.25 -7.21 -18.78
C LEU A 565 -16.52 -7.20 -20.29
N MET A 566 -15.54 -6.77 -21.09
CA MET A 566 -15.57 -7.10 -22.52
C MET A 566 -15.42 -8.62 -22.68
N PRO A 567 -16.26 -9.30 -23.48
CA PRO A 567 -16.06 -10.71 -23.80
C PRO A 567 -14.64 -10.94 -24.32
N TRP A 568 -13.85 -11.78 -23.67
CA TRP A 568 -12.43 -11.94 -24.02
C TRP A 568 -12.20 -12.39 -25.47
N LYS A 569 -13.19 -13.05 -26.10
CA LYS A 569 -13.13 -13.39 -27.53
C LYS A 569 -13.17 -12.15 -28.42
N GLU A 570 -13.99 -11.17 -28.05
CA GLU A 570 -14.07 -9.88 -28.73
C GLU A 570 -12.75 -9.13 -28.55
N LEU A 571 -12.24 -9.05 -27.32
CA LEU A 571 -10.95 -8.45 -26.99
C LEU A 571 -9.82 -9.00 -27.88
N LEU A 572 -9.69 -10.33 -27.97
CA LEU A 572 -8.65 -10.97 -28.78
C LEU A 572 -8.86 -10.80 -30.29
N SER A 573 -10.08 -10.55 -30.75
CA SER A 573 -10.37 -10.41 -32.19
C SER A 573 -10.10 -8.99 -32.68
N ASP A 574 -10.08 -8.01 -31.80
CA ASP A 574 -9.86 -6.60 -32.11
C ASP A 574 -8.38 -6.21 -31.89
N GLY A 575 -7.64 -6.04 -32.99
CA GLY A 575 -6.22 -5.68 -32.96
C GLY A 575 -5.92 -4.33 -32.29
N ASN A 576 -6.93 -3.48 -32.11
CA ASN A 576 -6.78 -2.22 -31.39
C ASN A 576 -6.74 -2.41 -29.87
N PHE A 577 -7.36 -3.48 -29.36
CA PHE A 577 -7.40 -3.77 -27.93
C PHE A 577 -6.41 -4.84 -27.50
N PHE A 578 -6.09 -5.78 -28.39
CA PHE A 578 -5.11 -6.82 -28.08
C PHE A 578 -4.06 -6.92 -29.18
N PRO A 579 -2.77 -6.71 -28.85
CA PRO A 579 -1.73 -6.66 -29.86
C PRO A 579 -1.66 -7.97 -30.66
N THR A 580 -1.50 -7.86 -31.97
CA THR A 580 -1.35 -9.00 -32.89
C THR A 580 0.10 -9.52 -32.93
N TRP A 581 1.05 -8.74 -32.41
CA TRP A 581 2.49 -9.02 -32.42
C TRP A 581 3.18 -8.41 -31.19
N SER A 582 4.33 -8.95 -30.78
CA SER A 582 5.18 -8.41 -29.70
C SER A 582 6.58 -8.06 -30.24
N PRO A 583 7.17 -6.89 -29.91
CA PRO A 583 8.53 -6.51 -30.27
C PRO A 583 9.62 -7.50 -29.82
N ASP A 584 9.45 -8.08 -28.64
CA ASP A 584 10.44 -8.98 -28.04
C ASP A 584 10.43 -10.39 -28.66
N GLN A 585 9.59 -10.62 -29.67
CA GLN A 585 9.53 -11.86 -30.45
C GLN A 585 10.79 -12.12 -31.29
N HIS A 586 11.76 -11.22 -31.29
CA HIS A 586 13.07 -11.46 -31.87
C HIS A 586 13.97 -12.38 -31.04
N ARG A 587 13.56 -12.82 -29.83
CA ARG A 587 14.27 -13.89 -29.13
C ARG A 587 14.30 -15.15 -30.00
N PRO A 588 15.49 -15.62 -30.42
CA PRO A 588 15.60 -16.81 -31.26
C PRO A 588 14.92 -18.02 -30.59
N GLY A 589 13.91 -18.58 -31.26
CA GLY A 589 13.21 -19.80 -30.82
C GLY A 589 11.83 -19.59 -30.19
N SER A 590 11.41 -18.36 -29.88
CA SER A 590 10.04 -18.11 -29.38
C SER A 590 9.01 -18.23 -30.51
N ARG A 591 7.93 -18.98 -30.28
CA ARG A 591 6.89 -19.17 -31.31
C ARG A 591 5.94 -17.98 -31.32
N ILE A 592 5.67 -17.44 -32.52
CA ILE A 592 4.63 -16.42 -32.71
C ILE A 592 3.26 -17.11 -32.69
N TRP A 593 2.46 -16.81 -31.67
CA TRP A 593 1.07 -17.29 -31.54
C TRP A 593 0.10 -16.24 -32.08
N ASN A 594 -0.70 -16.56 -33.09
CA ASN A 594 -1.73 -15.61 -33.53
C ASN A 594 -2.92 -15.57 -32.55
N ASN A 595 -3.74 -14.52 -32.61
CA ASN A 595 -4.85 -14.32 -31.67
C ASN A 595 -5.89 -15.46 -31.72
N GLN A 596 -6.05 -16.14 -32.85
CA GLN A 596 -6.96 -17.29 -32.98
C GLN A 596 -6.44 -18.53 -32.24
N GLU A 597 -5.13 -18.78 -32.31
CA GLU A 597 -4.47 -19.85 -31.55
C GLU A 597 -4.58 -19.61 -30.05
N ILE A 598 -4.32 -18.37 -29.60
CA ILE A 598 -4.50 -17.93 -28.21
C ILE A 598 -5.97 -18.13 -27.78
N ALA A 599 -6.91 -17.67 -28.59
CA ALA A 599 -8.34 -17.80 -28.28
C ALA A 599 -8.78 -19.28 -28.17
N LYS A 600 -8.23 -20.15 -29.01
CA LYS A 600 -8.47 -21.61 -28.96
C LYS A 600 -7.87 -22.22 -27.69
N PHE A 601 -6.66 -21.83 -27.32
CA PHE A 601 -6.00 -22.25 -26.08
C PHE A 601 -6.84 -21.89 -24.84
N LEU A 602 -7.17 -20.61 -24.69
CA LEU A 602 -7.94 -20.12 -23.55
C LEU A 602 -9.32 -20.79 -23.49
N ARG A 603 -10.01 -20.94 -24.63
CA ARG A 603 -11.30 -21.64 -24.70
C ARG A 603 -11.21 -23.06 -24.14
N ASN A 604 -10.18 -23.80 -24.54
CA ASN A 604 -10.03 -25.18 -24.13
C ASN A 604 -9.65 -25.29 -22.65
N GLY A 605 -8.77 -24.41 -22.15
CA GLY A 605 -8.44 -24.33 -20.73
C GLY A 605 -9.64 -23.95 -19.87
N ILE A 606 -10.39 -22.92 -20.26
CA ILE A 606 -11.62 -22.48 -19.56
C ILE A 606 -12.68 -23.57 -19.55
N ASN A 607 -12.91 -24.26 -20.67
CA ASN A 607 -13.94 -25.30 -20.79
C ASN A 607 -13.50 -26.69 -20.29
N SER A 608 -12.29 -26.83 -19.75
CA SER A 608 -11.77 -28.08 -19.20
C SER A 608 -12.39 -28.43 -17.83
N ASN A 609 -12.11 -29.64 -17.32
CA ASN A 609 -12.46 -30.10 -15.97
C ASN A 609 -11.50 -29.53 -14.89
N ARG A 610 -11.26 -28.22 -14.93
CA ARG A 610 -10.32 -27.51 -14.03
C ARG A 610 -10.69 -27.62 -12.55
N ARG A 611 -11.99 -27.64 -12.21
CA ARG A 611 -12.46 -27.76 -10.81
C ARG A 611 -12.11 -29.11 -10.19
N GLN A 612 -12.23 -30.19 -10.95
CA GLN A 612 -11.81 -31.51 -10.51
C GLN A 612 -10.29 -31.59 -10.46
N THR A 613 -9.60 -31.10 -11.49
CA THR A 613 -8.13 -31.10 -11.53
C THR A 613 -7.52 -30.36 -10.34
N ILE A 614 -8.00 -29.15 -10.01
CA ILE A 614 -7.51 -28.37 -8.87
C ILE A 614 -7.82 -29.06 -7.53
N TYR A 615 -8.96 -29.74 -7.40
CA TYR A 615 -9.28 -30.52 -6.20
C TYR A 615 -8.27 -31.64 -5.99
N HIS A 616 -8.03 -32.47 -7.02
CA HIS A 616 -7.06 -33.56 -6.94
C HIS A 616 -5.64 -33.05 -6.68
N ALA A 617 -5.24 -31.93 -7.30
CA ALA A 617 -3.93 -31.33 -7.10
C ALA A 617 -3.76 -30.78 -5.67
N ASN A 618 -4.79 -30.16 -5.08
CA ASN A 618 -4.73 -29.70 -3.68
C ASN A 618 -4.60 -30.87 -2.70
N VAL A 619 -5.38 -31.94 -2.91
CA VAL A 619 -5.28 -33.15 -2.07
C VAL A 619 -3.88 -33.76 -2.18
N ALA A 620 -3.34 -33.85 -3.40
CA ALA A 620 -1.98 -34.34 -3.62
C ALA A 620 -0.93 -33.43 -2.95
N ASN A 621 -1.04 -32.11 -3.07
CA ASN A 621 -0.10 -31.15 -2.48
C ASN A 621 -0.11 -31.17 -0.94
N ASN A 622 -1.29 -31.27 -0.32
CA ASN A 622 -1.40 -31.37 1.13
C ASN A 622 -0.84 -32.71 1.62
N ALA A 623 -1.21 -33.83 0.97
CA ALA A 623 -0.68 -35.14 1.31
C ALA A 623 0.84 -35.21 1.13
N TRP A 624 1.38 -34.54 0.09
CA TRP A 624 2.81 -34.42 -0.15
C TRP A 624 3.52 -33.65 0.95
N GLY A 625 2.96 -32.52 1.42
CA GLY A 625 3.52 -31.76 2.54
C GLY A 625 3.58 -32.59 3.84
N GLU A 626 2.52 -33.33 4.15
CA GLU A 626 2.50 -34.23 5.32
C GLU A 626 3.43 -35.44 5.14
N LEU A 627 3.58 -35.96 3.93
CA LEU A 627 4.52 -37.03 3.61
C LEU A 627 5.96 -36.62 3.89
N VAL A 628 6.35 -35.40 3.48
CA VAL A 628 7.70 -34.89 3.73
C VAL A 628 7.98 -34.79 5.23
N LYS A 629 7.01 -34.32 6.03
CA LYS A 629 7.12 -34.27 7.50
C LYS A 629 7.23 -35.68 8.11
N ALA A 630 6.34 -36.59 7.72
CA ALA A 630 6.31 -37.96 8.21
C ALA A 630 7.61 -38.70 7.89
N PHE A 631 8.18 -38.47 6.71
CA PHE A 631 9.47 -39.01 6.34
C PHE A 631 10.59 -38.47 7.24
N GLN A 632 10.64 -37.14 7.45
CA GLN A 632 11.64 -36.50 8.33
C GLN A 632 11.55 -36.98 9.78
N SER A 633 10.35 -37.32 10.25
CA SER A 633 10.13 -37.87 11.60
C SER A 633 10.26 -39.40 11.69
N GLY A 634 10.58 -40.10 10.59
CA GLY A 634 10.66 -41.56 10.56
C GLY A 634 9.32 -42.27 10.81
N SER A 635 8.20 -41.58 10.61
CA SER A 635 6.84 -42.11 10.78
C SER A 635 6.38 -42.90 9.54
N ASP A 636 5.36 -43.75 9.68
CA ASP A 636 4.79 -44.47 8.53
C ASP A 636 4.16 -43.49 7.53
N TYR A 637 4.68 -43.49 6.30
CA TYR A 637 4.30 -42.57 5.22
C TYR A 637 3.62 -43.27 4.04
N GLN A 638 3.45 -44.61 4.07
CA GLN A 638 2.99 -45.36 2.90
C GLN A 638 1.59 -44.94 2.43
N SER A 639 0.67 -44.72 3.37
CA SER A 639 -0.71 -44.29 3.07
C SER A 639 -0.77 -42.90 2.41
N LEU A 640 0.08 -41.96 2.82
CA LEU A 640 0.19 -40.64 2.22
C LEU A 640 0.80 -40.73 0.81
N PHE A 641 1.80 -41.61 0.64
CA PHE A 641 2.45 -41.83 -0.66
C PHE A 641 1.47 -42.41 -1.69
N ASP A 642 0.71 -43.43 -1.31
CA ASP A 642 -0.32 -44.05 -2.14
C ASP A 642 -1.41 -43.03 -2.51
N LEU A 643 -1.78 -42.15 -1.57
CA LEU A 643 -2.73 -41.07 -1.83
C LEU A 643 -2.19 -40.07 -2.86
N VAL A 644 -0.92 -39.64 -2.74
CA VAL A 644 -0.28 -38.77 -3.74
C VAL A 644 -0.28 -39.44 -5.12
N ILE A 645 0.16 -40.69 -5.22
CA ILE A 645 0.16 -41.45 -6.49
C ILE A 645 -1.24 -41.55 -7.07
N GLN A 646 -2.24 -41.88 -6.25
CA GLN A 646 -3.63 -42.01 -6.70
C GLN A 646 -4.15 -40.69 -7.31
N LYS A 647 -3.95 -39.56 -6.61
CA LYS A 647 -4.46 -38.27 -7.07
C LYS A 647 -3.70 -37.76 -8.30
N VAL A 648 -2.39 -37.96 -8.36
CA VAL A 648 -1.59 -37.56 -9.53
C VAL A 648 -1.90 -38.43 -10.76
N THR A 649 -2.11 -39.74 -10.57
CA THR A 649 -2.55 -40.65 -11.64
C THR A 649 -3.90 -40.20 -12.22
N TRP A 650 -4.84 -39.82 -11.35
CA TRP A 650 -6.11 -39.27 -11.81
C TRP A 650 -5.91 -38.02 -12.69
N ILE A 651 -5.02 -37.10 -12.31
CA ILE A 651 -4.72 -35.90 -13.10
C ILE A 651 -4.13 -36.30 -14.45
N GLN A 652 -3.18 -37.24 -14.47
CA GLN A 652 -2.54 -37.75 -15.69
C GLN A 652 -3.56 -38.33 -16.67
N ASP A 653 -4.53 -39.10 -16.19
CA ASP A 653 -5.46 -39.83 -17.05
C ASP A 653 -6.65 -38.97 -17.49
N PHE A 654 -7.20 -38.18 -16.56
CA PHE A 654 -8.51 -37.55 -16.73
C PHE A 654 -8.47 -36.03 -16.92
N SER A 655 -7.36 -35.34 -16.63
CA SER A 655 -7.33 -33.88 -16.77
C SER A 655 -7.40 -33.44 -18.24
N LYS A 656 -8.31 -32.52 -18.55
CA LYS A 656 -8.41 -31.83 -19.85
C LYS A 656 -7.77 -30.45 -19.79
N VAL A 657 -7.16 -30.08 -18.67
CA VAL A 657 -6.47 -28.80 -18.50
C VAL A 657 -5.14 -28.87 -19.27
N PRO A 658 -4.84 -27.90 -20.15
CA PRO A 658 -3.57 -27.86 -20.89
C PRO A 658 -2.35 -28.03 -19.96
N GLY A 659 -1.38 -28.84 -20.37
CA GLY A 659 -0.13 -29.08 -19.62
C GLY A 659 -0.23 -29.98 -18.38
N CYS A 660 -1.37 -30.02 -17.68
CA CYS A 660 -1.48 -30.74 -16.39
C CYS A 660 -1.24 -32.25 -16.50
N LYS A 661 -1.65 -32.89 -17.60
CA LYS A 661 -1.37 -34.33 -17.83
C LYS A 661 0.12 -34.63 -17.91
N LEU A 662 0.89 -33.76 -18.56
CA LEU A 662 2.34 -33.93 -18.71
C LEU A 662 3.04 -33.72 -17.37
N SER A 663 2.73 -32.64 -16.65
CA SER A 663 3.31 -32.40 -15.32
C SER A 663 2.97 -33.53 -14.33
N ALA A 664 1.75 -34.08 -14.38
CA ALA A 664 1.40 -35.26 -13.58
C ALA A 664 2.21 -36.50 -13.96
N LYS A 665 2.46 -36.73 -15.26
CA LYS A 665 3.34 -37.80 -15.74
C LYS A 665 4.77 -37.62 -15.21
N ASP A 666 5.30 -36.40 -15.22
CA ASP A 666 6.64 -36.10 -14.72
C ASP A 666 6.76 -36.34 -13.21
N ILE A 667 5.74 -35.96 -12.44
CA ILE A 667 5.65 -36.30 -11.01
C ILE A 667 5.69 -37.82 -10.82
N LEU A 668 4.85 -38.58 -11.52
CA LEU A 668 4.80 -40.03 -11.40
C LEU A 668 6.11 -40.70 -11.83
N GLN A 669 6.85 -40.12 -12.77
CA GLN A 669 8.19 -40.61 -13.13
C GLN A 669 9.19 -40.39 -11.98
N VAL A 670 9.13 -39.26 -11.28
CA VAL A 670 9.95 -39.02 -10.08
C VAL A 670 9.58 -39.99 -8.96
N LEU A 671 8.28 -40.22 -8.74
CA LEU A 671 7.78 -41.11 -7.68
C LEU A 671 8.03 -42.61 -7.95
N LYS A 672 8.43 -43.00 -9.16
CA LYS A 672 8.88 -44.37 -9.47
C LYS A 672 10.32 -44.65 -9.01
N GLY A 673 11.08 -43.62 -8.61
CA GLY A 673 12.44 -43.76 -8.08
C GLY A 673 12.46 -44.42 -6.69
N ASN A 674 13.66 -44.69 -6.19
CA ASN A 674 13.79 -45.10 -4.79
C ASN A 674 13.44 -43.92 -3.85
N VAL A 675 13.12 -44.20 -2.59
CA VAL A 675 12.67 -43.18 -1.63
C VAL A 675 13.73 -42.08 -1.40
N VAL A 676 15.01 -42.43 -1.43
CA VAL A 676 16.12 -41.48 -1.25
C VAL A 676 16.17 -40.46 -2.40
N ASP A 677 16.01 -40.93 -3.64
CA ASP A 677 15.98 -40.10 -4.84
C ASP A 677 14.75 -39.19 -4.87
N ILE A 678 13.62 -39.66 -4.35
CA ILE A 678 12.39 -38.88 -4.23
C ILE A 678 12.62 -37.68 -3.31
N LEU A 679 13.34 -37.85 -2.21
CA LEU A 679 13.63 -36.79 -1.25
C LEU A 679 14.58 -35.74 -1.81
N ALA A 680 15.62 -36.20 -2.52
CA ALA A 680 16.54 -35.32 -3.25
C ALA A 680 15.82 -34.48 -4.32
N ARG A 681 14.62 -34.91 -4.75
CA ARG A 681 13.80 -34.24 -5.79
C ARG A 681 12.49 -33.68 -5.26
N THR A 682 12.40 -33.45 -3.95
CA THR A 682 11.19 -32.92 -3.31
C THR A 682 10.71 -31.59 -3.92
N SER A 683 11.66 -30.70 -4.19
CA SER A 683 11.40 -29.42 -4.88
C SER A 683 10.73 -29.60 -6.24
N LYS A 684 11.10 -30.63 -7.00
CA LYS A 684 10.54 -30.92 -8.32
C LYS A 684 9.08 -31.35 -8.23
N VAL A 685 8.74 -32.28 -7.33
CA VAL A 685 7.34 -32.71 -7.13
C VAL A 685 6.46 -31.54 -6.68
N THR A 686 6.93 -30.77 -5.70
CA THR A 686 6.23 -29.56 -5.22
C THR A 686 6.03 -28.56 -6.35
N SER A 687 7.06 -28.27 -7.15
CA SER A 687 6.98 -27.32 -8.27
C SER A 687 5.93 -27.71 -9.32
N HIS A 688 5.84 -28.99 -9.70
CA HIS A 688 4.85 -29.45 -10.67
C HIS A 688 3.43 -29.45 -10.10
N LEU A 689 3.25 -29.75 -8.81
CA LEU A 689 1.93 -29.67 -8.16
C LEU A 689 1.45 -28.21 -8.07
N LEU A 690 2.33 -27.30 -7.66
CA LEU A 690 2.04 -25.85 -7.66
C LEU A 690 1.71 -25.36 -9.07
N TYR A 691 2.48 -25.75 -10.08
CA TYR A 691 2.16 -25.44 -11.47
C TYR A 691 0.75 -25.90 -11.88
N ILE A 692 0.36 -27.14 -11.56
CA ILE A 692 -1.00 -27.64 -11.86
C ILE A 692 -2.06 -26.79 -11.16
N LEU A 693 -1.84 -26.44 -9.89
CA LEU A 693 -2.74 -25.57 -9.12
C LEU A 693 -2.87 -24.19 -9.75
N ASP A 694 -1.76 -23.57 -10.13
CA ASP A 694 -1.72 -22.22 -10.68
C ASP A 694 -2.36 -22.15 -12.06
N VAL A 695 -2.07 -23.10 -12.96
CA VAL A 695 -2.74 -23.17 -14.27
C VAL A 695 -4.25 -23.36 -14.13
N CYS A 696 -4.70 -24.20 -13.20
CA CYS A 696 -6.12 -24.36 -12.93
C CYS A 696 -6.76 -23.08 -12.35
N ARG A 697 -6.06 -22.37 -11.48
CA ARG A 697 -6.50 -21.08 -10.91
C ARG A 697 -6.59 -20.01 -11.98
N ILE A 698 -5.58 -19.90 -12.85
CA ILE A 698 -5.55 -18.99 -14.00
C ILE A 698 -6.81 -19.21 -14.85
N PHE A 699 -7.03 -20.41 -15.37
CA PHE A 699 -8.24 -20.68 -16.17
C PHE A 699 -9.54 -20.55 -15.36
N GLY A 700 -9.50 -20.76 -14.04
CA GLY A 700 -10.56 -20.43 -13.09
C GLY A 700 -10.96 -18.96 -13.15
N THR A 701 -9.97 -18.08 -13.02
CA THR A 701 -10.13 -16.63 -13.04
C THR A 701 -10.55 -16.13 -14.42
N LEU A 702 -9.93 -16.62 -15.50
CA LEU A 702 -10.26 -16.24 -16.88
C LEU A 702 -11.68 -16.67 -17.30
N ALA A 703 -12.25 -17.68 -16.63
CA ALA A 703 -13.63 -18.11 -16.86
C ALA A 703 -14.68 -17.22 -16.19
N ALA A 704 -14.28 -16.28 -15.33
CA ALA A 704 -15.21 -15.37 -14.69
C ALA A 704 -15.91 -14.49 -15.74
N THR A 705 -17.22 -14.32 -15.58
CA THR A 705 -18.05 -13.49 -16.46
C THR A 705 -18.25 -12.07 -15.93
N HIS A 706 -17.71 -11.79 -14.75
CA HIS A 706 -17.84 -10.51 -14.06
C HIS A 706 -16.48 -10.03 -13.56
N PHE A 707 -16.29 -8.72 -13.62
CA PHE A 707 -15.14 -8.03 -13.10
C PHE A 707 -15.20 -8.05 -11.56
N LYS A 708 -14.11 -8.50 -10.93
CA LYS A 708 -13.95 -8.51 -9.46
C LYS A 708 -12.95 -7.46 -8.96
N GLY A 709 -12.40 -6.67 -9.86
CA GLY A 709 -11.45 -5.63 -9.49
C GLY A 709 -12.13 -4.41 -8.89
N SER A 710 -11.32 -3.46 -8.43
CA SER A 710 -11.77 -2.22 -7.81
C SER A 710 -11.31 -1.00 -8.61
N LEU A 711 -11.91 0.17 -8.34
CA LEU A 711 -11.38 1.45 -8.79
C LEU A 711 -10.42 1.92 -7.71
N HIS A 712 -9.14 1.96 -8.04
CA HIS A 712 -8.12 2.40 -7.10
C HIS A 712 -8.17 3.92 -6.88
N CYS A 713 -7.99 4.33 -5.63
CA CYS A 713 -8.08 5.71 -5.18
C CYS A 713 -7.04 6.62 -5.86
N GLU A 714 -5.83 6.12 -6.14
CA GLU A 714 -4.75 6.86 -6.80
C GLU A 714 -5.11 7.19 -8.25
N THR A 715 -5.66 6.21 -8.96
CA THR A 715 -6.13 6.38 -10.34
C THR A 715 -7.28 7.39 -10.38
N ALA A 716 -8.22 7.28 -9.43
CA ALA A 716 -9.34 8.23 -9.33
C ALA A 716 -8.86 9.67 -9.09
N LEU A 717 -8.00 9.89 -8.10
CA LEU A 717 -7.45 11.22 -7.80
C LEU A 717 -6.59 11.77 -8.92
N GLY A 718 -5.60 11.00 -9.40
CA GLY A 718 -4.67 11.48 -10.41
C GLY A 718 -5.38 11.88 -11.70
N THR A 719 -6.38 11.10 -12.12
CA THR A 719 -7.19 11.45 -13.30
C THR A 719 -8.07 12.67 -13.05
N LEU A 720 -8.66 12.87 -11.86
CA LEU A 720 -9.41 14.10 -11.55
C LEU A 720 -8.51 15.34 -11.54
N ILE A 721 -7.31 15.24 -10.98
CA ILE A 721 -6.33 16.35 -10.92
C ILE A 721 -5.84 16.72 -12.33
N SER A 722 -5.63 15.74 -13.21
CA SER A 722 -5.05 15.97 -14.54
C SER A 722 -6.07 16.24 -15.63
N THR A 723 -7.36 15.96 -15.39
CA THR A 723 -8.38 16.15 -16.43
C THR A 723 -8.74 17.63 -16.55
N PRO A 724 -8.59 18.25 -17.74
CA PRO A 724 -8.99 19.63 -17.93
C PRO A 724 -10.50 19.80 -17.77
N VAL A 725 -10.95 20.96 -17.28
CA VAL A 725 -12.40 21.28 -17.07
C VAL A 725 -13.17 21.34 -18.41
N ASN A 726 -12.47 21.22 -19.54
CA ASN A 726 -12.96 21.41 -20.90
C ASN A 726 -14.04 20.39 -21.29
N GLY A 727 -15.31 20.68 -20.99
CA GLY A 727 -16.56 20.24 -21.66
C GLY A 727 -16.86 18.74 -21.83
N THR A 728 -15.90 17.84 -21.64
CA THR A 728 -16.05 16.39 -21.86
C THR A 728 -16.89 15.73 -20.77
N HIS A 729 -16.96 16.36 -19.60
CA HIS A 729 -17.71 15.94 -18.43
C HIS A 729 -18.34 17.13 -17.71
N PRO A 730 -19.39 17.76 -18.29
CA PRO A 730 -20.03 18.90 -17.64
C PRO A 730 -20.52 18.55 -16.23
N GLN A 731 -20.92 17.30 -16.00
CA GLN A 731 -21.35 16.80 -14.68
C GLN A 731 -20.25 16.79 -13.61
N TYR A 732 -18.97 16.82 -14.01
CA TYR A 732 -17.83 16.86 -13.07
C TYR A 732 -17.10 18.19 -13.07
N SER A 733 -17.60 19.21 -13.80
CA SER A 733 -16.89 20.47 -13.99
C SER A 733 -16.52 21.17 -12.68
N SER A 734 -17.46 21.28 -11.72
CA SER A 734 -17.20 21.84 -10.39
C SER A 734 -16.13 21.05 -9.62
N LEU A 735 -16.24 19.71 -9.61
CA LEU A 735 -15.28 18.84 -8.94
C LEU A 735 -13.89 18.94 -9.58
N LEU A 736 -13.81 18.94 -10.91
CA LEU A 736 -12.55 19.06 -11.63
C LEU A 736 -11.87 20.41 -11.34
N ALA A 737 -12.65 21.51 -11.32
CA ALA A 737 -12.12 22.83 -10.97
C ALA A 737 -11.58 22.89 -9.53
N GLU A 738 -12.21 22.18 -8.58
CA GLU A 738 -11.72 22.05 -7.21
C GLU A 738 -10.45 21.18 -7.14
N MET A 739 -10.46 20.01 -7.80
CA MET A 739 -9.36 19.04 -7.79
C MET A 739 -8.08 19.58 -8.47
N GLN A 740 -8.20 20.44 -9.47
CA GLN A 740 -7.05 21.06 -10.14
C GLN A 740 -6.25 22.01 -9.25
N GLN A 741 -6.79 22.42 -8.10
CA GLN A 741 -6.07 23.25 -7.14
C GLN A 741 -5.07 22.45 -6.31
N TYR A 742 -5.10 21.11 -6.40
CA TYR A 742 -4.23 20.23 -5.66
C TYR A 742 -2.98 19.86 -6.46
N GLY A 743 -1.86 19.72 -5.76
CA GLY A 743 -0.60 19.31 -6.37
C GLY A 743 -0.60 17.86 -6.83
N ARG A 744 0.40 17.48 -7.63
CA ARG A 744 0.60 16.12 -8.15
C ARG A 744 1.31 15.19 -7.16
N ILE A 745 1.04 15.35 -5.86
CA ILE A 745 1.63 14.53 -4.80
C ILE A 745 0.50 13.72 -4.16
N ILE A 746 0.53 12.41 -4.35
CA ILE A 746 -0.50 11.50 -3.82
C ILE A 746 0.15 10.61 -2.76
N GLY A 747 -0.21 10.86 -1.51
CA GLY A 747 0.11 9.97 -0.40
C GLY A 747 -0.85 8.80 -0.36
N THR A 748 -0.34 7.60 -0.13
CA THR A 748 -1.13 6.37 -0.14
C THR A 748 -0.82 5.54 1.10
N SER A 749 -1.84 4.85 1.63
CA SER A 749 -1.69 4.02 2.84
C SER A 749 -0.84 2.77 2.60
N LYS A 750 -0.64 2.41 1.34
CA LYS A 750 0.25 1.36 0.82
C LYS A 750 1.01 1.90 -0.39
N ARG A 751 1.95 1.15 -0.95
CA ARG A 751 2.49 1.50 -2.28
C ARG A 751 1.40 1.45 -3.34
N CYS A 752 1.57 2.25 -4.39
CA CYS A 752 0.71 2.18 -5.56
C CYS A 752 0.78 0.78 -6.18
N CYS A 753 -0.30 0.33 -6.83
CA CYS A 753 -0.17 -0.82 -7.71
C CYS A 753 0.51 -0.40 -9.03
N PRO A 754 1.14 -1.33 -9.76
CA PRO A 754 1.79 -1.04 -11.05
C PRO A 754 0.88 -0.31 -12.04
N VAL A 755 -0.43 -0.58 -11.96
CA VAL A 755 -1.45 0.00 -12.83
C VAL A 755 -1.70 1.46 -12.48
N CYS A 756 -1.82 1.79 -11.20
CA CYS A 756 -1.92 3.17 -10.75
C CYS A 756 -0.67 3.94 -11.16
N THR A 757 0.52 3.38 -10.97
CA THR A 757 1.77 4.03 -11.39
C THR A 757 1.80 4.26 -12.90
N ALA A 758 1.43 3.27 -13.73
CA ALA A 758 1.34 3.46 -15.18
C ALA A 758 0.33 4.54 -15.56
N VAL A 759 -0.86 4.56 -14.93
CA VAL A 759 -1.86 5.62 -15.16
C VAL A 759 -1.27 6.99 -14.85
N LEU A 760 -0.68 7.14 -13.65
CA LEU A 760 -0.13 8.40 -13.17
C LEU A 760 1.04 8.90 -14.04
N SER A 761 1.85 7.99 -14.58
CA SER A 761 2.91 8.34 -15.53
C SER A 761 2.35 8.73 -16.91
N THR A 762 1.32 8.03 -17.39
CA THR A 762 0.73 8.29 -18.72
C THR A 762 -0.11 9.57 -18.75
N ILE A 763 -0.79 9.92 -17.66
CA ILE A 763 -1.57 11.18 -17.60
C ILE A 763 -0.69 12.43 -17.43
N ALA A 764 0.55 12.27 -16.98
CA ALA A 764 1.48 13.40 -16.91
C ALA A 764 1.96 13.72 -18.34
N SER A 765 1.61 14.90 -18.84
CA SER A 765 2.19 15.39 -20.09
C SER A 765 3.72 15.49 -19.96
N PRO A 766 4.51 15.29 -21.03
CA PRO A 766 5.96 15.48 -20.98
C PRO A 766 6.41 16.86 -20.47
N GLU A 767 5.54 17.87 -20.56
CA GLU A 767 5.78 19.23 -20.10
C GLU A 767 5.40 19.47 -18.62
N GLU A 768 4.65 18.54 -18.03
CA GLU A 768 4.14 18.67 -16.67
C GLU A 768 5.00 17.90 -15.66
N THR A 769 4.93 18.29 -14.40
CA THR A 769 5.57 17.53 -13.33
C THR A 769 4.92 16.15 -13.20
N PRO A 770 5.72 15.07 -13.08
CA PRO A 770 5.18 13.75 -12.87
C PRO A 770 4.53 13.65 -11.49
N PHE A 771 3.60 12.71 -11.34
CA PHE A 771 2.99 12.44 -10.05
C PHE A 771 4.00 11.82 -9.09
N LEU A 772 4.09 12.38 -7.88
CA LEU A 772 4.87 11.85 -6.78
C LEU A 772 4.03 10.91 -5.93
N THR A 773 4.50 9.68 -5.76
CA THR A 773 3.91 8.65 -4.89
C THR A 773 5.01 7.91 -4.12
N ARG A 774 4.64 7.04 -3.17
CA ARG A 774 5.60 6.19 -2.40
C ARG A 774 6.26 5.06 -3.24
N GLY A 775 6.01 5.04 -4.55
CA GLY A 775 6.44 3.99 -5.47
C GLY A 775 5.39 2.89 -5.65
N SER A 776 5.75 1.87 -6.43
CA SER A 776 4.88 0.75 -6.78
C SER A 776 5.23 -0.53 -6.02
N HIS A 777 4.23 -1.33 -5.66
CA HIS A 777 4.45 -2.75 -5.33
C HIS A 777 4.59 -3.59 -6.62
N GLY A 778 5.11 -4.82 -6.50
CA GLY A 778 5.36 -5.71 -7.66
C GLY A 778 4.12 -6.42 -8.22
N THR A 779 3.07 -6.58 -7.42
CA THR A 779 1.90 -7.37 -7.84
C THR A 779 0.89 -6.56 -8.64
N ILE A 780 0.44 -7.09 -9.79
CA ILE A 780 -0.70 -6.51 -10.52
C ILE A 780 -2.01 -6.99 -9.91
N THR A 781 -2.88 -6.05 -9.53
CA THR A 781 -4.26 -6.35 -9.09
C THR A 781 -5.26 -5.97 -10.17
N SER A 782 -6.39 -6.69 -10.21
CA SER A 782 -7.50 -6.33 -11.08
C SER A 782 -8.04 -4.97 -10.66
N CYS A 783 -7.91 -3.96 -11.51
CA CYS A 783 -8.47 -2.63 -11.28
C CYS A 783 -9.08 -2.04 -12.56
N THR A 784 -9.92 -1.03 -12.39
CA THR A 784 -10.56 -0.28 -13.49
C THR A 784 -10.13 1.17 -13.46
N LEU A 785 -10.27 1.83 -14.61
CA LEU A 785 -10.20 3.28 -14.72
C LEU A 785 -11.58 3.90 -14.44
N PRO A 786 -11.63 5.15 -13.94
CA PRO A 786 -12.85 5.94 -13.90
C PRO A 786 -13.45 6.18 -15.28
N ASP A 787 -14.76 6.37 -15.34
CA ASP A 787 -15.46 6.70 -16.58
C ASP A 787 -15.12 8.11 -17.10
N TRP A 788 -14.41 8.94 -16.32
CA TRP A 788 -13.87 10.24 -16.76
C TRP A 788 -12.42 10.20 -17.25
N THR A 789 -11.75 9.05 -17.25
CA THR A 789 -10.38 8.96 -17.80
C THR A 789 -10.38 9.27 -19.30
N PRO A 790 -9.51 10.17 -19.80
CA PRO A 790 -9.48 10.53 -21.21
C PRO A 790 -9.27 9.30 -22.13
N PRO A 791 -10.00 9.17 -23.26
CA PRO A 791 -9.93 7.96 -24.09
C PRO A 791 -8.54 7.59 -24.61
N HIS A 792 -7.70 8.57 -24.91
CA HIS A 792 -6.33 8.31 -25.40
C HIS A 792 -5.45 7.66 -24.32
N ILE A 793 -5.60 8.06 -23.06
CA ILE A 793 -4.94 7.45 -21.90
C ILE A 793 -5.38 5.99 -21.73
N VAL A 794 -6.69 5.71 -21.84
CA VAL A 794 -7.21 4.33 -21.74
C VAL A 794 -6.58 3.43 -22.81
N LYS A 795 -6.49 3.92 -24.06
CA LYS A 795 -5.89 3.17 -25.17
C LYS A 795 -4.40 2.93 -24.98
N GLU A 796 -3.67 3.91 -24.46
CA GLU A 796 -2.25 3.76 -24.14
C GLU A 796 -2.03 2.69 -23.07
N LEU A 797 -2.84 2.68 -22.01
CA LEU A 797 -2.77 1.67 -20.95
C LEU A 797 -3.17 0.28 -21.45
N ILE A 798 -4.18 0.18 -22.32
CA ILE A 798 -4.53 -1.08 -23.01
C ILE A 798 -3.32 -1.62 -23.78
N LYS A 799 -2.60 -0.76 -24.51
CA LYS A 799 -1.38 -1.16 -25.23
C LYS A 799 -0.27 -1.58 -24.25
N HIS A 800 -0.05 -0.80 -23.20
CA HIS A 800 0.98 -1.02 -22.19
C HIS A 800 0.82 -2.37 -21.48
N PHE A 801 -0.39 -2.71 -21.02
CA PHE A 801 -0.65 -3.98 -20.32
C PHE A 801 -1.00 -5.15 -21.25
N GLY A 802 -1.56 -4.86 -22.43
CA GLY A 802 -1.92 -5.90 -23.40
C GLY A 802 -0.72 -6.64 -23.97
N LEU A 803 0.42 -5.97 -24.10
CA LEU A 803 1.66 -6.56 -24.63
C LEU A 803 2.30 -7.59 -23.65
N PRO A 804 2.63 -7.27 -22.40
CA PRO A 804 3.13 -8.25 -21.42
C PRO A 804 2.14 -9.40 -21.19
N LEU A 805 0.84 -9.09 -21.18
CA LEU A 805 -0.20 -10.12 -21.07
C LEU A 805 -0.13 -11.13 -22.22
N ARG A 806 0.02 -10.65 -23.47
CA ARG A 806 0.18 -11.52 -24.65
C ARG A 806 1.40 -12.42 -24.51
N GLU A 807 2.53 -11.87 -24.09
CA GLU A 807 3.77 -12.62 -23.88
C GLU A 807 3.60 -13.71 -22.83
N LYS A 808 2.96 -13.40 -21.69
CA LYS A 808 2.66 -14.42 -20.67
C LYS A 808 1.71 -15.51 -21.14
N ILE A 809 0.69 -15.17 -21.93
CA ILE A 809 -0.18 -16.19 -22.51
C ILE A 809 0.63 -17.08 -23.47
N GLY A 810 1.49 -16.49 -24.30
CA GLY A 810 2.41 -17.23 -25.18
C GLY A 810 3.35 -18.16 -24.41
N GLY A 811 3.99 -17.65 -23.35
CA GLY A 811 4.81 -18.45 -22.45
C GLY A 811 4.03 -19.60 -21.82
N LEU A 812 2.81 -19.34 -21.32
CA LEU A 812 1.95 -20.40 -20.77
C LEU A 812 1.59 -21.46 -21.84
N MET A 813 1.35 -21.07 -23.09
CA MET A 813 1.11 -21.99 -24.20
C MET A 813 2.33 -22.88 -24.51
N GLU A 814 3.53 -22.31 -24.44
CA GLU A 814 4.79 -23.04 -24.62
C GLU A 814 5.01 -24.07 -23.51
N HIS A 815 4.84 -23.67 -22.23
CA HIS A 815 5.00 -24.55 -21.07
C HIS A 815 3.95 -25.66 -21.00
N THR A 816 2.76 -25.42 -21.56
CA THR A 816 1.70 -26.45 -21.62
C THR A 816 1.85 -27.39 -22.82
N HIS A 817 2.88 -27.21 -23.66
CA HIS A 817 3.10 -27.93 -24.92
C HIS A 817 1.83 -27.96 -25.80
N TRP A 818 1.09 -26.85 -25.81
CA TRP A 818 -0.24 -26.78 -26.39
C TRP A 818 -0.30 -27.12 -27.88
N ALA A 819 0.78 -26.83 -28.61
CA ALA A 819 0.99 -27.32 -29.96
C ALA A 819 2.28 -28.15 -29.99
N PRO A 820 2.30 -29.31 -30.66
CA PRO A 820 3.52 -30.09 -30.82
C PRO A 820 4.57 -29.20 -31.47
N LEU A 821 5.64 -28.94 -30.73
CA LEU A 821 6.84 -28.33 -31.29
C LEU A 821 7.31 -29.29 -32.38
N LYS A 822 7.31 -28.84 -33.64
CA LYS A 822 8.26 -29.38 -34.62
C LYS A 822 9.63 -28.88 -34.18
N TYR A 823 10.16 -29.52 -33.15
CA TYR A 823 11.47 -29.24 -32.63
C TYR A 823 12.45 -29.78 -33.67
N ASN A 824 13.13 -28.91 -34.41
CA ASN A 824 14.39 -29.29 -35.03
C ASN A 824 15.37 -29.35 -33.85
N PRO A 825 15.87 -30.54 -33.46
CA PRO A 825 16.77 -30.65 -32.31
C PRO A 825 17.99 -29.76 -32.54
N SER A 826 18.15 -28.76 -31.68
CA SER A 826 19.41 -28.03 -31.52
C SER A 826 20.46 -29.02 -31.01
N THR A 827 21.50 -29.24 -31.80
CA THR A 827 22.57 -30.23 -31.58
C THR A 827 23.65 -29.78 -30.58
N GLY A 828 23.43 -28.78 -29.75
CA GLY A 828 24.45 -28.33 -28.81
C GLY A 828 23.86 -27.61 -27.62
N SER A 829 23.94 -28.24 -26.44
CA SER A 829 24.12 -27.61 -25.12
C SER A 829 23.68 -28.50 -23.95
N SER A 830 23.09 -29.68 -24.18
CA SER A 830 22.71 -30.60 -23.09
C SER A 830 23.88 -31.38 -22.47
N ALA A 831 25.12 -31.20 -22.94
CA ALA A 831 26.27 -32.02 -22.54
C ALA A 831 27.14 -31.41 -21.41
N LEU A 832 26.94 -30.15 -21.00
CA LEU A 832 27.85 -29.48 -20.06
C LEU A 832 27.30 -29.25 -18.64
N LEU A 833 26.05 -29.63 -18.34
CA LEU A 833 25.47 -29.47 -16.99
C LEU A 833 25.43 -30.76 -16.15
N VAL A 834 25.94 -31.89 -16.67
CA VAL A 834 25.88 -33.21 -15.99
C VAL A 834 27.24 -33.65 -15.43
N THR A 835 28.34 -32.97 -15.80
CA THR A 835 29.71 -33.39 -15.43
C THR A 835 30.27 -32.76 -14.14
N SER A 836 29.64 -31.76 -13.52
CA SER A 836 30.18 -31.13 -12.29
C SER A 836 29.73 -31.73 -10.96
N LEU A 837 28.89 -32.78 -10.95
CA LEU A 837 28.36 -33.41 -9.73
C LEU A 837 28.85 -34.83 -9.45
N VAL A 838 29.95 -35.27 -10.06
CA VAL A 838 30.58 -36.56 -9.76
C VAL A 838 32.04 -36.37 -9.36
N SER A 839 32.27 -35.76 -8.20
CA SER A 839 33.53 -35.95 -7.46
C SER A 839 33.38 -35.60 -5.97
N ARG A 840 32.66 -36.42 -5.21
CA ARG A 840 32.89 -36.57 -3.76
C ARG A 840 32.86 -38.06 -3.40
N LYS A 841 33.88 -38.48 -2.66
CA LYS A 841 34.16 -39.87 -2.26
C LYS A 841 32.94 -40.51 -1.56
N PRO A 842 32.68 -41.81 -1.74
CA PRO A 842 31.63 -42.51 -1.03
C PRO A 842 31.97 -42.60 0.46
N LEU A 843 31.07 -42.12 1.32
CA LEU A 843 31.04 -42.47 2.74
C LEU A 843 30.62 -43.94 2.85
N ASP A 844 31.46 -44.72 3.52
CA ASP A 844 31.22 -46.13 3.83
C ASP A 844 30.07 -46.28 4.84
N LEU A 845 28.87 -46.45 4.30
CA LEU A 845 27.64 -46.73 5.07
C LEU A 845 27.60 -48.15 5.66
N GLY A 846 28.61 -48.99 5.42
CA GLY A 846 28.67 -50.37 5.95
C GLY A 846 28.77 -50.44 7.47
N SER A 847 29.27 -49.38 8.12
CA SER A 847 29.47 -49.35 9.58
C SER A 847 28.19 -49.09 10.39
N VAL A 848 27.13 -48.53 9.80
CA VAL A 848 25.93 -48.09 10.55
C VAL A 848 24.85 -49.18 10.59
N ILE A 849 24.83 -50.08 9.60
CA ILE A 849 23.82 -51.15 9.51
C ILE A 849 24.16 -52.35 10.43
N SER A 850 25.42 -52.53 10.82
CA SER A 850 25.85 -53.63 11.72
C SER A 850 25.48 -53.42 13.20
N LYS A 851 24.89 -52.29 13.60
CA LYS A 851 24.47 -52.03 14.99
C LYS A 851 22.95 -51.98 15.19
N LEU A 852 22.17 -52.26 14.14
CA LEU A 852 20.70 -52.26 14.17
C LEU A 852 20.06 -53.59 13.73
N VAL A 853 20.88 -54.64 13.57
CA VAL A 853 20.47 -56.05 13.51
C VAL A 853 21.22 -56.77 14.62
#